data_AF-R1EA17-F1
#
_entry.id   AF-R1EA17-F1
#
_cell.length_a   1.000
_cell.length_b   1.000
_cell.length_c   1.000
_cell.angle_alpha   90.00
_cell.angle_beta   90.00
_cell.angle_gamma   90.00
#
_symmetry.space_group_name_H-M   'P 1'
#
loop_
_entity.id
_entity.type
_entity.pdbx_description
1 polymer ?
#
loop_
_entity_poly.entity_id
_entity_poly.type
_entity_poly.pdbx_seq_one_letter_code
_entity_poly.pdbx_strand_id
1 'polypeptide(L)'
;MVTSCVESIFLGAPGLQAWESNLLRDCPTSALGSALHNFDYDLCEHEFEAALAAEPTLFLAWWGRAMCNARPIWNVEDIPAAVAVLKAARQHSDFPGAMDNREQAYFAAAVAFTGGDNPPMTLAATSATRPRRYAAFLAAVSAIAAAHPTDQTARSFMILGNLAAGSVGDCALDPTLAPCRAAQQRARDLAASAYASDPSFAGTLHYGMHAHDFANATVVAGGLPYAREYPKRVVSATHSLHMPSHIYQRLGFWRKAASANAASVHAADTFSRSGALLHSGGQIKAAGGFGHSYNAANLYHSLEFEHYERLQGCQLGPARKRLARMGYAVEQASRVPRVWDDAAATPISSLDPSRFVSSVGGGWLNATAYAQWEYGMSSRQALWSMLTEMLGAAEADATFDWRTLPARRLPLPLAYQGASVTSHSFFSPLAEAALHNAYALASLYELVERQLRSSPGGGQGPVLRPLPAETREGLIEGACSSEDGCLAERVALSLSVIGRALQHYDDVSQRHEAACVRALMLQVQSLVALANGNTSAAMRLVSEAAAIEDGATALLLPPSVTLLFLPSAALEGALRLLLLGRNTTGHAPQAARAAVAAFERCLAPSAFPRMPLCLLGRARALVHAGDKEGASASYTQLLRESEWEEDEAECGRGLEEARVYTSASPSQGLLAFAASEQAEPQGERGSNARIVRMGYLASSYYPDGSTAAWGHDMRLAVELAVQEFNEAVSHTPVQMELVCVVETNGSVAGLNATLARMVDAGVDAVLGADWSRVAVAAAAYLAPYRIPLLSAGSTTSALDQSPNVFRSVYSDSRAAALLLEVVRERIVYGGATDKRIGILGSQDAFGLSGVDVVKASARRAGIDVSAVAAFPSTDPTTGELIGDGCAVNASNILIVQQAVESVRASGVRTLVVSATGPSTQCIFAAAAALGMTSDASYTWLATEEVHPTGGWTSPWGRRVATAAVGYVTYLGRPYEGSPAMRHFEHRFREEHGHAPSSASWAGYSFDLVGLVYEAARAGASADADRSLITMLRTIEYDGITGPISFPAGSSSPPTARIGMLQLNQTGTFTTVGVTDGVTGELDLFLAPFCIPSPGSGLGPFLAAILIGAAVGGAAVAIVTRQSSRQRVPPPIEECCYARI
;
A
#
# COMPACT_ATOMS: atom_id res chain seq x y z
N MET A 1 5.09 -29.52 27.88
CA MET A 1 3.91 -28.80 27.35
C MET A 1 4.36 -28.05 26.11
N VAL A 2 3.88 -28.52 24.95
CA VAL A 2 3.38 -27.70 23.84
C VAL A 2 4.25 -26.50 23.41
N THR A 3 5.19 -26.72 22.48
CA THR A 3 5.63 -25.67 21.52
C THR A 3 6.52 -26.16 20.34
N SER A 4 6.70 -27.47 20.09
CA SER A 4 7.79 -27.93 19.19
C SER A 4 7.41 -28.71 17.92
N CYS A 5 6.23 -28.49 17.30
CA CYS A 5 5.89 -29.20 16.05
C CYS A 5 5.75 -28.32 14.80
N VAL A 6 5.86 -26.98 14.87
CA VAL A 6 5.74 -26.11 13.66
C VAL A 6 6.74 -24.94 13.62
N GLU A 7 7.58 -24.73 14.65
CA GLU A 7 8.55 -23.61 14.66
C GLU A 7 9.93 -23.93 14.05
N SER A 8 10.18 -25.15 13.57
CA SER A 8 11.51 -25.57 13.12
C SER A 8 11.79 -25.51 11.61
N ILE A 9 10.89 -25.01 10.76
CA ILE A 9 11.14 -24.91 9.30
C ILE A 9 11.74 -23.55 8.87
N PHE A 10 11.79 -22.52 9.73
CA PHE A 10 12.17 -21.17 9.29
C PHE A 10 13.33 -20.45 10.00
N LEU A 11 14.06 -21.03 10.97
CA LEU A 11 15.18 -20.32 11.62
C LEU A 11 16.43 -21.21 11.75
N GLY A 12 17.55 -20.74 11.19
CA GLY A 12 18.80 -21.48 11.07
C GLY A 12 19.74 -21.46 12.28
N ALA A 13 20.46 -22.58 12.42
CA ALA A 13 21.75 -22.84 13.09
C ALA A 13 21.76 -23.12 14.62
N PRO A 14 22.83 -23.76 15.17
CA PRO A 14 23.35 -25.10 14.87
C PRO A 14 23.56 -25.97 16.14
N GLY A 15 23.27 -27.28 16.05
CA GLY A 15 23.93 -28.29 16.89
C GLY A 15 23.05 -29.15 17.80
N LEU A 16 23.47 -30.42 17.90
CA LEU A 16 23.16 -31.45 18.91
C LEU A 16 22.05 -32.47 18.62
N GLN A 17 22.50 -33.56 17.97
CA GLN A 17 22.54 -34.95 18.47
C GLN A 17 21.30 -35.56 19.14
N ALA A 18 20.66 -36.46 18.38
CA ALA A 18 20.22 -37.81 18.75
C ALA A 18 19.62 -38.03 20.15
N TRP A 19 18.29 -37.98 20.26
CA TRP A 19 17.44 -39.08 20.75
C TRP A 19 15.93 -38.73 20.68
N GLU A 20 15.11 -39.76 20.43
CA GLU A 20 13.63 -39.86 20.48
C GLU A 20 12.79 -39.59 19.21
N SER A 21 12.78 -40.62 18.37
CA SER A 21 12.01 -40.85 17.14
C SER A 21 10.52 -41.18 17.34
N ASN A 22 9.76 -40.43 18.17
CA ASN A 22 8.32 -40.71 18.39
C ASN A 22 7.36 -39.51 18.28
N LEU A 23 7.79 -38.33 17.79
CA LEU A 23 6.94 -37.12 17.79
C LEU A 23 6.34 -36.71 16.43
N LEU A 24 6.64 -37.40 15.33
CA LEU A 24 6.06 -37.10 14.00
C LEU A 24 4.74 -37.85 13.68
N ARG A 25 4.34 -38.85 14.49
CA ARG A 25 3.10 -39.62 14.26
C ARG A 25 1.82 -38.90 14.72
N ASP A 26 1.93 -37.94 15.63
CA ASP A 26 0.78 -37.26 16.23
C ASP A 26 0.54 -35.83 15.69
N CYS A 27 1.22 -35.43 14.61
CA CYS A 27 0.94 -34.16 13.96
C CYS A 27 -0.36 -34.28 13.15
N PRO A 28 -1.43 -33.53 13.46
CA PRO A 28 -2.59 -33.49 12.57
C PRO A 28 -2.10 -33.02 11.19
N THR A 29 -2.67 -33.61 10.14
CA THR A 29 -2.41 -33.32 8.72
C THR A 29 -2.47 -31.83 8.33
N SER A 30 -2.87 -30.95 9.24
CA SER A 30 -2.96 -29.51 9.07
C SER A 30 -1.61 -28.79 9.02
N ALA A 31 -0.54 -29.28 9.67
CA ALA A 31 0.74 -28.55 9.71
C ALA A 31 1.55 -28.70 8.41
N LEU A 32 1.76 -29.94 7.94
CA LEU A 32 2.46 -30.24 6.68
C LEU A 32 1.61 -29.96 5.42
N GLY A 33 0.28 -29.87 5.54
CA GLY A 33 -0.63 -29.66 4.40
C GLY A 33 -1.07 -28.21 4.17
N SER A 34 -0.60 -27.24 4.97
CA SER A 34 -1.06 -25.85 4.92
C SER A 34 -0.77 -25.20 3.57
N ALA A 35 0.49 -25.27 3.10
CA ALA A 35 0.90 -24.79 1.78
C ALA A 35 0.09 -25.39 0.62
N LEU A 36 -0.14 -26.72 0.67
CA LEU A 36 -0.93 -27.44 -0.32
C LEU A 36 -2.38 -26.94 -0.35
N HIS A 37 -3.00 -26.80 0.82
CA HIS A 37 -4.36 -26.27 0.92
C HIS A 37 -4.46 -24.81 0.50
N ASN A 38 -3.38 -24.05 0.63
CA ASN A 38 -3.29 -22.64 0.26
C ASN A 38 -2.93 -22.40 -1.22
N PHE A 39 -2.70 -23.47 -2.00
CA PHE A 39 -2.21 -23.41 -3.38
C PHE A 39 -0.89 -22.65 -3.54
N ASP A 40 -0.08 -22.69 -2.49
CA ASP A 40 1.30 -22.22 -2.56
C ASP A 40 2.20 -23.41 -2.93
N TYR A 41 2.11 -23.81 -4.20
CA TYR A 41 2.69 -25.07 -4.66
C TYR A 41 4.22 -25.09 -4.57
N ASP A 42 4.88 -23.96 -4.80
CA ASP A 42 6.33 -23.87 -4.63
C ASP A 42 6.72 -24.06 -3.14
N LEU A 43 5.92 -23.52 -2.20
CA LEU A 43 6.10 -23.77 -0.76
C LEU A 43 5.89 -25.24 -0.43
N CYS A 44 4.83 -25.80 -0.99
CA CYS A 44 4.41 -27.17 -0.78
C CYS A 44 5.56 -28.10 -1.16
N GLU A 45 6.17 -27.88 -2.33
CA GLU A 45 7.32 -28.67 -2.76
C GLU A 45 8.48 -28.53 -1.78
N HIS A 46 8.82 -27.31 -1.37
CA HIS A 46 9.91 -27.05 -0.42
C HIS A 46 9.68 -27.71 0.96
N GLU A 47 8.51 -27.51 1.56
CA GLU A 47 8.14 -28.03 2.88
C GLU A 47 8.12 -29.56 2.89
N PHE A 48 7.54 -30.18 1.86
CA PHE A 48 7.50 -31.64 1.78
C PHE A 48 8.86 -32.25 1.41
N GLU A 49 9.70 -31.60 0.59
CA GLU A 49 11.07 -32.06 0.34
C GLU A 49 11.93 -32.00 1.59
N ALA A 50 11.81 -30.93 2.39
CA ALA A 50 12.48 -30.84 3.68
C ALA A 50 12.02 -31.94 4.65
N ALA A 51 10.72 -32.22 4.69
CA ALA A 51 10.17 -33.31 5.49
C ALA A 51 10.68 -34.69 5.05
N LEU A 52 10.76 -34.94 3.74
CA LEU A 52 11.29 -36.19 3.18
C LEU A 52 12.80 -36.35 3.42
N ALA A 53 13.56 -35.26 3.41
CA ALA A 53 14.98 -35.29 3.76
C ALA A 53 15.19 -35.63 5.25
N ALA A 54 14.27 -35.19 6.12
CA ALA A 54 14.32 -35.46 7.55
C ALA A 54 13.81 -36.86 7.93
N GLU A 55 12.69 -37.30 7.36
CA GLU A 55 12.05 -38.59 7.65
C GLU A 55 11.51 -39.25 6.37
N PRO A 56 12.33 -40.06 5.67
CA PRO A 56 11.94 -40.73 4.43
C PRO A 56 10.80 -41.75 4.59
N THR A 57 10.56 -42.27 5.80
CA THR A 57 9.46 -43.23 6.07
C THR A 57 8.11 -42.54 6.31
N LEU A 58 8.07 -41.20 6.36
CA LEU A 58 6.83 -40.41 6.42
C LEU A 58 6.14 -40.43 5.04
N PHE A 59 5.45 -41.51 4.71
CA PHE A 59 4.78 -41.70 3.41
C PHE A 59 3.70 -40.66 3.11
N LEU A 60 3.16 -39.98 4.12
CA LEU A 60 2.26 -38.86 3.93
C LEU A 60 2.97 -37.62 3.36
N ALA A 61 4.27 -37.44 3.62
CA ALA A 61 5.08 -36.39 2.98
C ALA A 61 5.33 -36.70 1.50
N TRP A 62 5.50 -37.99 1.14
CA TRP A 62 5.56 -38.42 -0.27
C TRP A 62 4.25 -38.16 -1.00
N TRP A 63 3.11 -38.45 -0.37
CA TRP A 63 1.78 -38.08 -0.88
C TRP A 63 1.66 -36.57 -1.08
N GLY A 64 2.03 -35.77 -0.08
CA GLY A 64 1.97 -34.31 -0.12
C GLY A 64 2.80 -33.72 -1.24
N ARG A 65 4.06 -34.17 -1.37
CA ARG A 65 4.97 -33.76 -2.45
C ARG A 65 4.42 -34.09 -3.84
N ALA A 66 3.79 -35.25 -4.00
CA ALA A 66 3.13 -35.63 -5.24
C ALA A 66 1.92 -34.72 -5.53
N MET A 67 1.12 -34.41 -4.51
CA MET A 67 -0.03 -33.52 -4.62
C MET A 67 0.34 -32.05 -4.89
N CYS A 68 1.56 -31.60 -4.59
CA CYS A 68 2.00 -30.26 -5.01
C CYS A 68 2.03 -30.10 -6.55
N ASN A 69 2.20 -31.20 -7.28
CA ASN A 69 2.13 -31.22 -8.74
C ASN A 69 0.68 -31.35 -9.28
N ALA A 70 -0.30 -31.54 -8.39
CA ALA A 70 -1.68 -31.83 -8.78
C ALA A 70 -2.42 -30.58 -9.30
N ARG A 71 -2.17 -29.40 -8.74
CA ARG A 71 -2.74 -28.11 -9.17
C ARG A 71 -4.23 -28.17 -9.61
N PRO A 72 -5.12 -28.82 -8.84
CA PRO A 72 -6.51 -29.04 -9.24
C PRO A 72 -7.25 -27.72 -9.34
N ILE A 73 -8.00 -27.53 -10.43
CA ILE A 73 -8.73 -26.33 -10.93
C ILE A 73 -8.01 -25.45 -11.96
N TRP A 74 -6.67 -25.48 -12.03
CA TRP A 74 -5.94 -24.68 -13.04
C TRP A 74 -5.63 -25.44 -14.33
N ASN A 75 -5.91 -26.75 -14.37
CA ASN A 75 -5.69 -27.60 -15.55
C ASN A 75 -4.22 -27.62 -16.06
N VAL A 76 -3.26 -27.40 -15.16
CA VAL A 76 -1.80 -27.36 -15.43
C VAL A 76 -1.04 -28.40 -14.62
N GLU A 77 -1.62 -29.59 -14.45
CA GLU A 77 -1.02 -30.65 -13.63
C GLU A 77 0.26 -31.21 -14.25
N ASP A 78 1.31 -31.40 -13.44
CA ASP A 78 2.50 -32.14 -13.83
C ASP A 78 2.40 -33.60 -13.39
N ILE A 79 1.70 -34.39 -14.20
CA ILE A 79 1.50 -35.81 -13.94
C ILE A 79 2.82 -36.60 -13.94
N PRO A 80 3.75 -36.41 -14.90
CA PRO A 80 5.05 -37.07 -14.86
C PRO A 80 5.82 -36.84 -13.56
N ALA A 81 5.88 -35.59 -13.07
CA ALA A 81 6.54 -35.27 -11.80
C ALA A 81 5.86 -35.93 -10.60
N ALA A 82 4.52 -35.85 -10.51
CA ALA A 82 3.75 -36.51 -9.45
C ALA A 82 4.00 -38.03 -9.42
N VAL A 83 3.99 -38.67 -10.60
CA VAL A 83 4.21 -40.12 -10.74
C VAL A 83 5.64 -40.51 -10.35
N ALA A 84 6.63 -39.69 -10.65
CA ALA A 84 8.02 -39.93 -10.24
C ALA A 84 8.14 -39.99 -8.71
N VAL A 85 7.51 -39.05 -7.99
CA VAL A 85 7.48 -39.01 -6.52
C VAL A 85 6.78 -40.26 -5.96
N LEU A 86 5.61 -40.62 -6.49
CA LEU A 86 4.87 -41.81 -6.03
C LEU A 86 5.62 -43.12 -6.32
N LYS A 87 6.37 -43.20 -7.42
CA LYS A 87 7.23 -44.35 -7.74
C LYS A 87 8.42 -44.45 -6.79
N ALA A 88 9.06 -43.33 -6.48
CA ALA A 88 10.16 -43.29 -5.51
C ALA A 88 9.71 -43.75 -4.12
N ALA A 89 8.54 -43.32 -3.65
CA ALA A 89 7.95 -43.80 -2.40
C ALA A 89 7.79 -45.33 -2.36
N ARG A 90 7.32 -45.94 -3.45
CA ARG A 90 7.13 -47.41 -3.57
C ARG A 90 8.43 -48.21 -3.58
N GLN A 91 9.57 -47.56 -3.84
CA GLN A 91 10.88 -48.21 -3.82
C GLN A 91 11.48 -48.29 -2.41
N HIS A 92 10.89 -47.59 -1.43
CA HIS A 92 11.32 -47.65 -0.04
C HIS A 92 10.96 -49.01 0.58
N SER A 93 11.87 -49.60 1.36
CA SER A 93 11.71 -50.94 1.95
C SER A 93 10.51 -51.04 2.89
N ASP A 94 10.17 -49.95 3.56
CA ASP A 94 9.07 -49.86 4.53
C ASP A 94 7.70 -49.56 3.88
N PHE A 95 7.64 -49.47 2.55
CA PHE A 95 6.40 -49.30 1.83
C PHE A 95 5.68 -50.65 1.62
N PRO A 96 4.36 -50.77 1.86
CA PRO A 96 3.47 -49.79 2.49
C PRO A 96 3.38 -49.96 4.02
N GLY A 97 4.18 -50.85 4.62
CA GLY A 97 4.03 -51.33 6.01
C GLY A 97 4.15 -50.25 7.11
N ALA A 98 4.76 -49.10 6.83
CA ALA A 98 4.82 -47.99 7.78
C ALA A 98 3.58 -47.07 7.77
N MET A 99 2.64 -47.24 6.84
CA MET A 99 1.40 -46.45 6.74
C MET A 99 0.21 -47.09 7.47
N ASP A 100 -0.59 -46.28 8.15
CA ASP A 100 -1.91 -46.71 8.63
C ASP A 100 -2.96 -46.79 7.48
N ASN A 101 -4.17 -47.29 7.78
CA ASN A 101 -5.23 -47.43 6.79
C ASN A 101 -5.65 -46.09 6.14
N ARG A 102 -5.59 -44.99 6.89
CA ARG A 102 -5.97 -43.66 6.43
C ARG A 102 -4.89 -43.11 5.48
N GLU A 103 -3.63 -43.23 5.85
CA GLU A 103 -2.48 -42.83 5.04
C GLU A 103 -2.41 -43.61 3.73
N GLN A 104 -2.65 -44.93 3.77
CA GLN A 104 -2.75 -45.76 2.57
C GLN A 104 -3.87 -45.28 1.64
N ALA A 105 -5.02 -44.87 2.20
CA ALA A 105 -6.13 -44.35 1.42
C ALA A 105 -5.80 -42.99 0.76
N TYR A 106 -5.10 -42.09 1.45
CA TYR A 106 -4.59 -40.85 0.85
C TYR A 106 -3.59 -41.10 -0.28
N PHE A 107 -2.63 -42.00 -0.05
CA PHE A 107 -1.68 -42.40 -1.09
C PHE A 107 -2.40 -42.97 -2.32
N ALA A 108 -3.41 -43.83 -2.11
CA ALA A 108 -4.25 -44.36 -3.17
C ALA A 108 -5.04 -43.26 -3.91
N ALA A 109 -5.50 -42.22 -3.21
CA ALA A 109 -6.16 -41.08 -3.84
C ALA A 109 -5.21 -40.30 -4.78
N ALA A 110 -3.95 -40.09 -4.39
CA ALA A 110 -2.96 -39.47 -5.28
C ALA A 110 -2.66 -40.35 -6.50
N VAL A 111 -2.56 -41.67 -6.33
CA VAL A 111 -2.43 -42.62 -7.44
C VAL A 111 -3.62 -42.52 -8.40
N ALA A 112 -4.85 -42.49 -7.88
CA ALA A 112 -6.05 -42.29 -8.68
C ALA A 112 -6.04 -40.96 -9.44
N PHE A 113 -5.61 -39.87 -8.79
CA PHE A 113 -5.44 -38.57 -9.41
C PHE A 113 -4.45 -38.61 -10.59
N THR A 114 -3.36 -39.36 -10.49
CA THR A 114 -2.35 -39.47 -11.56
C THR A 114 -2.73 -40.41 -12.71
N GLY A 115 -3.87 -41.11 -12.63
CA GLY A 115 -4.31 -42.06 -13.68
C GLY A 115 -4.08 -43.53 -13.35
N GLY A 116 -3.75 -43.86 -12.10
CA GLY A 116 -3.57 -45.25 -11.66
C GLY A 116 -2.35 -45.91 -12.29
N ASP A 117 -2.53 -47.14 -12.77
CA ASP A 117 -1.44 -47.94 -13.36
C ASP A 117 -1.01 -47.46 -14.76
N ASN A 118 -1.83 -46.64 -15.42
CA ASN A 118 -1.58 -46.12 -16.77
C ASN A 118 -1.61 -44.58 -16.78
N PRO A 119 -0.65 -43.90 -16.12
CA PRO A 119 -0.63 -42.46 -16.06
C PRO A 119 -0.34 -41.83 -17.44
N PRO A 120 -1.01 -40.72 -17.80
CA PRO A 120 -0.70 -39.99 -19.03
C PRO A 120 0.68 -39.31 -18.92
N MET A 121 1.55 -39.56 -19.91
CA MET A 121 2.92 -39.02 -19.93
C MET A 121 3.11 -37.85 -20.91
N THR A 122 2.05 -37.45 -21.62
CA THR A 122 2.06 -36.29 -22.54
C THR A 122 1.02 -35.27 -22.13
N LEU A 123 1.21 -34.01 -22.52
CA LEU A 123 0.28 -32.92 -22.21
C LEU A 123 -1.10 -33.16 -22.84
N ALA A 124 -1.15 -33.63 -24.08
CA ALA A 124 -2.41 -33.99 -24.76
C ALA A 124 -3.16 -35.11 -24.03
N ALA A 125 -2.46 -36.18 -23.61
CA ALA A 125 -3.08 -37.27 -22.84
C ALA A 125 -3.51 -36.82 -21.43
N THR A 126 -2.73 -35.94 -20.80
CA THR A 126 -3.05 -35.37 -19.48
C THR A 126 -4.36 -34.59 -19.55
N SER A 127 -4.52 -33.78 -20.60
CA SER A 127 -5.75 -33.02 -20.85
C SER A 127 -6.94 -33.92 -21.14
N ALA A 128 -6.78 -34.90 -22.05
CA ALA A 128 -7.85 -35.82 -22.44
C ALA A 128 -8.36 -36.70 -21.30
N THR A 129 -7.49 -37.09 -20.36
CA THR A 129 -7.84 -37.98 -19.24
C THR A 129 -8.31 -37.23 -17.99
N ARG A 130 -8.19 -35.90 -17.95
CA ARG A 130 -8.47 -35.07 -16.77
C ARG A 130 -9.86 -35.31 -16.14
N PRO A 131 -10.97 -35.34 -16.90
CA PRO A 131 -12.30 -35.58 -16.29
C PRO A 131 -12.38 -36.91 -15.53
N ARG A 132 -11.83 -37.99 -16.10
CA ARG A 132 -11.82 -39.31 -15.46
C ARG A 132 -10.96 -39.33 -14.20
N ARG A 133 -9.78 -38.68 -14.24
CA ARG A 133 -8.85 -38.63 -13.09
C ARG A 133 -9.44 -37.84 -11.92
N TYR A 134 -10.08 -36.70 -12.19
CA TYR A 134 -10.73 -35.90 -11.15
C TYR A 134 -11.93 -36.62 -10.52
N ALA A 135 -12.73 -37.32 -11.33
CA ALA A 135 -13.81 -38.17 -10.81
C ALA A 135 -13.28 -39.30 -9.91
N ALA A 136 -12.17 -39.95 -10.30
CA ALA A 136 -11.53 -41.00 -9.51
C ALA A 136 -10.95 -40.46 -8.19
N PHE A 137 -10.29 -39.30 -8.23
CA PHE A 137 -9.80 -38.62 -7.03
C PHE A 137 -10.94 -38.24 -6.09
N LEU A 138 -12.02 -37.64 -6.61
CA LEU A 138 -13.20 -37.27 -5.82
C LEU A 138 -13.84 -38.50 -5.15
N ALA A 139 -13.95 -39.62 -5.86
CA ALA A 139 -14.46 -40.87 -5.29
C ALA A 139 -13.56 -41.38 -4.14
N ALA A 140 -12.23 -41.35 -4.34
CA ALA A 140 -11.28 -41.79 -3.33
C ALA A 140 -11.35 -40.92 -2.06
N VAL A 141 -11.30 -39.58 -2.18
CA VAL A 141 -11.36 -38.69 -1.00
C VAL A 141 -12.74 -38.71 -0.32
N SER A 142 -13.81 -38.97 -1.07
CA SER A 142 -15.15 -39.18 -0.50
C SER A 142 -15.22 -40.45 0.36
N ALA A 143 -14.55 -41.53 -0.07
CA ALA A 143 -14.46 -42.75 0.72
C ALA A 143 -13.65 -42.54 2.02
N ILE A 144 -12.57 -41.75 1.97
CA ILE A 144 -11.79 -41.36 3.15
C ILE A 144 -12.67 -40.58 4.13
N ALA A 145 -13.39 -39.56 3.66
CA ALA A 145 -14.26 -38.75 4.50
C ALA A 145 -15.43 -39.56 5.11
N ALA A 146 -15.94 -40.57 4.40
CA ALA A 146 -16.96 -41.48 4.92
C ALA A 146 -16.41 -42.41 6.01
N ALA A 147 -15.19 -42.92 5.85
CA ALA A 147 -14.52 -43.76 6.84
C ALA A 147 -14.00 -42.96 8.05
N HIS A 148 -13.68 -41.67 7.84
CA HIS A 148 -13.14 -40.75 8.85
C HIS A 148 -13.93 -39.43 8.87
N PRO A 149 -15.16 -39.38 9.44
CA PRO A 149 -16.05 -38.21 9.34
C PRO A 149 -15.53 -36.91 9.95
N THR A 150 -14.57 -36.99 10.88
CA THR A 150 -13.90 -35.85 11.55
C THR A 150 -12.68 -35.34 10.79
N ASP A 151 -12.30 -35.98 9.69
CA ASP A 151 -11.13 -35.58 8.89
C ASP A 151 -11.44 -34.36 8.02
N GLN A 152 -11.03 -33.18 8.48
CA GLN A 152 -11.25 -31.91 7.76
C GLN A 152 -10.45 -31.81 6.46
N THR A 153 -9.30 -32.49 6.36
CA THR A 153 -8.51 -32.56 5.12
C THR A 153 -9.30 -33.32 4.06
N ALA A 154 -9.86 -34.49 4.39
CA ALA A 154 -10.68 -35.28 3.45
C ALA A 154 -11.94 -34.50 3.02
N ARG A 155 -12.65 -33.89 3.97
CA ARG A 155 -13.84 -33.06 3.71
C ARG A 155 -13.52 -31.89 2.78
N SER A 156 -12.38 -31.22 3.00
CA SER A 156 -11.93 -30.12 2.15
C SER A 156 -11.58 -30.62 0.73
N PHE A 157 -10.90 -31.76 0.60
CA PHE A 157 -10.64 -32.35 -0.72
C PHE A 157 -11.90 -32.81 -1.46
N MET A 158 -12.99 -33.14 -0.77
CA MET A 158 -14.28 -33.35 -1.44
C MET A 158 -14.81 -32.06 -2.08
N ILE A 159 -14.65 -30.91 -1.41
CA ILE A 159 -15.01 -29.60 -1.98
C ILE A 159 -14.16 -29.36 -3.24
N LEU A 160 -12.84 -29.47 -3.12
CA LEU A 160 -11.90 -29.28 -4.22
C LEU A 160 -12.15 -30.25 -5.39
N GLY A 161 -12.40 -31.53 -5.11
CA GLY A 161 -12.70 -32.52 -6.14
C GLY A 161 -13.99 -32.22 -6.90
N ASN A 162 -15.03 -31.69 -6.24
CA ASN A 162 -16.25 -31.23 -6.91
C ASN A 162 -15.99 -29.98 -7.76
N LEU A 163 -15.19 -29.03 -7.26
CA LEU A 163 -14.79 -27.85 -8.03
C LEU A 163 -14.04 -28.24 -9.30
N ALA A 164 -13.04 -29.12 -9.16
CA ALA A 164 -12.22 -29.60 -10.26
C ALA A 164 -13.07 -30.40 -11.27
N ALA A 165 -13.96 -31.27 -10.82
CA ALA A 165 -14.88 -32.00 -11.71
C ALA A 165 -15.84 -31.05 -12.46
N GLY A 166 -16.25 -29.96 -11.82
CA GLY A 166 -17.10 -28.91 -12.40
C GLY A 166 -16.37 -27.92 -13.31
N SER A 167 -15.06 -28.07 -13.54
CA SER A 167 -14.23 -27.14 -14.34
C SER A 167 -13.50 -27.81 -15.52
N VAL A 168 -13.92 -29.01 -15.92
CA VAL A 168 -13.26 -29.83 -16.95
C VAL A 168 -14.25 -30.44 -17.94
N GLY A 169 -13.75 -30.91 -19.09
CA GLY A 169 -14.59 -31.45 -20.16
C GLY A 169 -15.57 -30.40 -20.68
N ASP A 170 -16.83 -30.80 -20.88
CA ASP A 170 -17.89 -29.88 -21.33
C ASP A 170 -18.09 -28.70 -20.38
N CYS A 171 -17.80 -28.86 -19.07
CA CYS A 171 -17.91 -27.78 -18.10
C CYS A 171 -16.86 -26.67 -18.29
N ALA A 172 -15.73 -26.96 -18.93
CA ALA A 172 -14.75 -25.95 -19.30
C ALA A 172 -15.22 -25.08 -20.50
N LEU A 173 -16.12 -25.62 -21.33
CA LEU A 173 -16.70 -24.92 -22.50
C LEU A 173 -18.03 -24.24 -22.17
N ASP A 174 -18.78 -24.82 -21.23
CA ASP A 174 -20.07 -24.33 -20.79
C ASP A 174 -20.31 -24.65 -19.30
N PRO A 175 -19.98 -23.72 -18.39
CA PRO A 175 -20.25 -23.91 -16.96
C PRO A 175 -21.74 -23.91 -16.62
N THR A 176 -22.61 -23.56 -17.57
CA THR A 176 -24.07 -23.51 -17.38
C THR A 176 -24.74 -24.86 -17.65
N LEU A 177 -24.00 -25.92 -18.01
CA LEU A 177 -24.61 -27.24 -18.12
C LEU A 177 -25.08 -27.74 -16.75
N ALA A 178 -26.19 -28.48 -16.75
CA ALA A 178 -26.79 -29.06 -15.54
C ALA A 178 -25.79 -29.85 -14.66
N PRO A 179 -24.94 -30.76 -15.19
CA PRO A 179 -23.95 -31.46 -14.37
C PRO A 179 -22.92 -30.53 -13.73
N CYS A 180 -22.51 -29.46 -14.43
CA CYS A 180 -21.53 -28.49 -13.93
C CYS A 180 -22.11 -27.68 -12.76
N ARG A 181 -23.35 -27.17 -12.91
CA ARG A 181 -24.06 -26.50 -11.81
C ARG A 181 -24.30 -27.41 -10.61
N ALA A 182 -24.58 -28.69 -10.85
CA ALA A 182 -24.75 -29.67 -9.78
C ALA A 182 -23.44 -29.88 -9.00
N ALA A 183 -22.30 -29.99 -9.67
CA ALA A 183 -20.98 -30.11 -9.02
C ALA A 183 -20.64 -28.85 -8.20
N GLN A 184 -20.89 -27.67 -8.76
CA GLN A 184 -20.70 -26.39 -8.05
C GLN A 184 -21.60 -26.27 -6.82
N GLN A 185 -22.89 -26.64 -6.92
CA GLN A 185 -23.79 -26.66 -5.77
C GLN A 185 -23.32 -27.64 -4.71
N ARG A 186 -22.88 -28.83 -5.12
CA ARG A 186 -22.37 -29.84 -4.21
C ARG A 186 -21.13 -29.35 -3.46
N ALA A 187 -20.23 -28.63 -4.13
CA ALA A 187 -19.07 -28.00 -3.49
C ALA A 187 -19.49 -26.99 -2.41
N ARG A 188 -20.51 -26.16 -2.68
CA ARG A 188 -21.05 -25.19 -1.69
C ARG A 188 -21.67 -25.88 -0.48
N ASP A 189 -22.48 -26.92 -0.69
CA ASP A 189 -23.11 -27.67 0.40
C ASP A 189 -22.06 -28.33 1.30
N LEU A 190 -21.01 -28.90 0.69
CA LEU A 190 -19.88 -29.49 1.40
C LEU A 190 -19.08 -28.44 2.16
N ALA A 191 -18.83 -27.27 1.57
CA ALA A 191 -18.15 -26.15 2.22
C ALA A 191 -18.92 -25.66 3.45
N ALA A 192 -20.24 -25.48 3.33
CA ALA A 192 -21.09 -25.07 4.44
C ALA A 192 -21.06 -26.10 5.58
N SER A 193 -21.14 -27.40 5.24
CA SER A 193 -21.06 -28.47 6.25
C SER A 193 -19.68 -28.56 6.91
N ALA A 194 -18.59 -28.40 6.17
CA ALA A 194 -17.24 -28.40 6.73
C ALA A 194 -16.99 -27.18 7.62
N TYR A 195 -17.45 -26.00 7.20
CA TYR A 195 -17.33 -24.75 7.95
C TYR A 195 -18.10 -24.79 9.27
N ALA A 196 -19.30 -25.36 9.28
CA ALA A 196 -20.07 -25.56 10.50
C ALA A 196 -19.36 -26.48 11.52
N SER A 197 -18.50 -27.39 11.04
CA SER A 197 -17.74 -28.29 11.91
C SER A 197 -16.43 -27.69 12.40
N ASP A 198 -15.72 -26.94 11.55
CA ASP A 198 -14.50 -26.20 11.91
C ASP A 198 -14.41 -24.93 11.03
N PRO A 199 -14.77 -23.75 11.57
CA PRO A 199 -14.75 -22.50 10.82
C PRO A 199 -13.34 -21.93 10.63
N SER A 200 -12.31 -22.55 11.23
CA SER A 200 -10.92 -22.09 11.18
C SER A 200 -10.05 -22.87 10.19
N PHE A 201 -10.55 -23.99 9.66
CA PHE A 201 -9.75 -24.86 8.79
C PHE A 201 -9.47 -24.21 7.42
N ALA A 202 -8.19 -23.91 7.15
CA ALA A 202 -7.75 -23.16 5.98
C ALA A 202 -8.24 -23.76 4.64
N GLY A 203 -8.21 -25.09 4.48
CA GLY A 203 -8.69 -25.74 3.25
C GLY A 203 -10.19 -25.53 3.00
N THR A 204 -11.00 -25.54 4.06
CA THR A 204 -12.46 -25.28 3.97
C THR A 204 -12.73 -23.82 3.64
N LEU A 205 -12.01 -22.90 4.28
CA LEU A 205 -12.11 -21.47 4.00
C LEU A 205 -11.73 -21.15 2.54
N HIS A 206 -10.62 -21.72 2.08
CA HIS A 206 -10.14 -21.51 0.72
C HIS A 206 -11.09 -22.07 -0.34
N TYR A 207 -11.40 -23.36 -0.28
CA TYR A 207 -12.27 -24.00 -1.27
C TYR A 207 -13.71 -23.53 -1.17
N GLY A 208 -14.13 -23.09 0.02
CA GLY A 208 -15.37 -22.37 0.23
C GLY A 208 -15.45 -21.09 -0.60
N MET A 209 -14.40 -20.27 -0.66
CA MET A 209 -14.39 -19.09 -1.53
C MET A 209 -14.48 -19.46 -3.02
N HIS A 210 -13.69 -20.44 -3.49
CA HIS A 210 -13.78 -20.92 -4.87
C HIS A 210 -15.18 -21.41 -5.24
N ALA A 211 -15.89 -22.07 -4.31
CA ALA A 211 -17.25 -22.53 -4.54
C ALA A 211 -18.29 -21.41 -4.68
N HIS A 212 -17.95 -20.19 -4.24
CA HIS A 212 -18.81 -19.01 -4.27
C HIS A 212 -18.34 -17.92 -5.25
N ASP A 213 -17.19 -18.09 -5.91
CA ASP A 213 -16.60 -17.10 -6.84
C ASP A 213 -17.27 -17.07 -8.23
N PHE A 214 -18.60 -16.93 -8.28
CA PHE A 214 -19.38 -16.91 -9.52
C PHE A 214 -20.14 -15.59 -9.70
N ALA A 215 -20.39 -15.19 -10.95
CA ALA A 215 -21.14 -13.98 -11.32
C ALA A 215 -22.66 -14.10 -11.05
N ASN A 216 -23.02 -14.46 -9.82
CA ASN A 216 -24.38 -14.52 -9.33
C ASN A 216 -24.42 -13.94 -7.92
N ALA A 217 -25.22 -12.88 -7.73
CA ALA A 217 -25.27 -12.12 -6.48
C ALA A 217 -25.57 -12.97 -5.23
N THR A 218 -26.43 -13.99 -5.36
CA THR A 218 -26.77 -14.87 -4.23
C THR A 218 -25.63 -15.84 -3.92
N VAL A 219 -24.96 -16.35 -4.96
CA VAL A 219 -23.82 -17.27 -4.80
C VAL A 219 -22.64 -16.53 -4.18
N VAL A 220 -22.23 -15.38 -4.72
CA VAL A 220 -21.06 -14.65 -4.19
C VAL A 220 -21.27 -14.16 -2.77
N ALA A 221 -22.48 -13.73 -2.39
CA ALA A 221 -22.77 -13.32 -1.02
C ALA A 221 -22.54 -14.45 0.00
N GLY A 222 -22.77 -15.71 -0.39
CA GLY A 222 -22.43 -16.88 0.43
C GLY A 222 -20.93 -17.07 0.68
N GLY A 223 -20.06 -16.44 -0.12
CA GLY A 223 -18.61 -16.45 0.02
C GLY A 223 -18.07 -15.54 1.15
N LEU A 224 -18.86 -14.56 1.61
CA LEU A 224 -18.41 -13.55 2.58
C LEU A 224 -17.90 -14.09 3.93
N PRO A 225 -18.54 -15.10 4.56
CA PRO A 225 -18.04 -15.67 5.81
C PRO A 225 -16.62 -16.22 5.67
N TYR A 226 -16.35 -16.90 4.54
CA TYR A 226 -15.02 -17.46 4.25
C TYR A 226 -13.99 -16.36 3.99
N ALA A 227 -14.32 -15.36 3.16
CA ALA A 227 -13.43 -14.25 2.83
C ALA A 227 -13.05 -13.37 4.05
N ARG A 228 -13.93 -13.27 5.05
CA ARG A 228 -13.67 -12.53 6.30
C ARG A 228 -12.79 -13.29 7.27
N GLU A 229 -12.91 -14.62 7.29
CA GLU A 229 -12.22 -15.45 8.28
C GLU A 229 -10.85 -15.92 7.79
N TYR A 230 -10.71 -16.20 6.50
CA TYR A 230 -9.47 -16.72 5.92
C TYR A 230 -8.21 -15.88 6.18
N PRO A 231 -8.19 -14.54 6.01
CA PRO A 231 -6.99 -13.75 6.29
C PRO A 231 -6.60 -13.70 7.78
N LYS A 232 -7.47 -14.14 8.70
CA LYS A 232 -7.12 -14.29 10.13
C LYS A 232 -6.33 -15.58 10.41
N ARG A 233 -6.34 -16.52 9.47
CA ARG A 233 -5.77 -17.88 9.62
C ARG A 233 -4.53 -18.09 8.78
N VAL A 234 -4.37 -17.35 7.68
CA VAL A 234 -3.22 -17.45 6.77
C VAL A 234 -2.60 -16.08 6.61
N VAL A 235 -1.31 -15.95 6.93
CA VAL A 235 -0.60 -14.65 6.99
C VAL A 235 0.54 -14.49 5.99
N SER A 236 0.93 -15.55 5.27
CA SER A 236 2.15 -15.55 4.42
C SER A 236 2.00 -16.18 3.04
N ALA A 237 0.88 -16.84 2.72
CA ALA A 237 0.67 -17.44 1.38
C ALA A 237 0.02 -16.43 0.43
N THR A 238 0.68 -16.16 -0.71
CA THR A 238 0.27 -15.18 -1.73
C THR A 238 -1.13 -15.45 -2.26
N HIS A 239 -1.36 -16.64 -2.82
CA HIS A 239 -2.67 -17.06 -3.32
C HIS A 239 -3.75 -16.91 -2.25
N SER A 240 -3.46 -17.31 -1.01
CA SER A 240 -4.42 -17.22 0.08
C SER A 240 -4.84 -15.80 0.42
N LEU A 241 -3.89 -14.89 0.51
CA LEU A 241 -4.15 -13.48 0.81
C LEU A 241 -4.88 -12.78 -0.34
N HIS A 242 -4.70 -13.26 -1.57
CA HIS A 242 -5.41 -12.80 -2.76
C HIS A 242 -6.88 -13.24 -2.79
N MET A 243 -7.18 -14.49 -2.43
CA MET A 243 -8.53 -15.10 -2.60
C MET A 243 -9.72 -14.27 -2.06
N PRO A 244 -9.65 -13.58 -0.91
CA PRO A 244 -10.75 -12.70 -0.47
C PRO A 244 -11.14 -11.63 -1.49
N SER A 245 -10.19 -11.15 -2.31
CA SER A 245 -10.45 -10.14 -3.34
C SER A 245 -11.51 -10.61 -4.35
N HIS A 246 -11.53 -11.89 -4.70
CA HIS A 246 -12.52 -12.48 -5.63
C HIS A 246 -13.96 -12.25 -5.18
N ILE A 247 -14.22 -12.46 -3.89
CA ILE A 247 -15.53 -12.25 -3.29
C ILE A 247 -15.83 -10.75 -3.16
N TYR A 248 -14.84 -9.97 -2.71
CA TYR A 248 -15.01 -8.53 -2.49
C TYR A 248 -15.28 -7.75 -3.78
N GLN A 249 -14.54 -8.01 -4.86
CA GLN A 249 -14.72 -7.32 -6.14
C GLN A 249 -16.08 -7.61 -6.78
N ARG A 250 -16.57 -8.86 -6.70
CA ARG A 250 -17.90 -9.24 -7.18
C ARG A 250 -19.05 -8.65 -6.35
N LEU A 251 -18.74 -8.06 -5.20
CA LEU A 251 -19.69 -7.33 -4.35
C LEU A 251 -19.46 -5.81 -4.39
N GLY A 252 -18.51 -5.33 -5.20
CA GLY A 252 -18.15 -3.92 -5.26
C GLY A 252 -17.47 -3.39 -4.00
N PHE A 253 -16.84 -4.25 -3.19
CA PHE A 253 -16.03 -3.85 -2.03
C PHE A 253 -14.58 -3.58 -2.46
N TRP A 254 -14.42 -2.59 -3.33
CA TRP A 254 -13.18 -2.31 -4.06
C TRP A 254 -11.96 -2.10 -3.16
N ARG A 255 -12.10 -1.38 -2.04
CA ARG A 255 -10.99 -1.15 -1.10
C ARG A 255 -10.56 -2.42 -0.38
N LYS A 256 -11.52 -3.26 0.03
CA LYS A 256 -11.21 -4.55 0.67
C LYS A 256 -10.52 -5.50 -0.31
N ALA A 257 -10.95 -5.47 -1.57
CA ALA A 257 -10.33 -6.23 -2.64
C ALA A 257 -8.88 -5.75 -2.89
N ALA A 258 -8.67 -4.44 -3.04
CA ALA A 258 -7.35 -3.84 -3.22
C ALA A 258 -6.40 -4.11 -2.04
N SER A 259 -6.94 -4.12 -0.82
CA SER A 259 -6.16 -4.42 0.39
C SER A 259 -5.73 -5.88 0.46
N ALA A 260 -6.61 -6.81 0.10
CA ALA A 260 -6.29 -8.23 0.02
C ALA A 260 -5.17 -8.49 -1.01
N ASN A 261 -5.26 -7.84 -2.18
CA ASN A 261 -4.22 -7.91 -3.20
C ASN A 261 -2.90 -7.26 -2.79
N ALA A 262 -2.94 -6.10 -2.14
CA ALA A 262 -1.74 -5.47 -1.58
C ALA A 262 -1.05 -6.37 -0.54
N ALA A 263 -1.82 -7.09 0.29
CA ALA A 263 -1.28 -8.05 1.25
C ALA A 263 -0.64 -9.26 0.55
N SER A 264 -1.28 -9.79 -0.50
CA SER A 264 -0.70 -10.85 -1.34
C SER A 264 0.62 -10.41 -1.97
N VAL A 265 0.67 -9.25 -2.61
CA VAL A 265 1.88 -8.69 -3.21
C VAL A 265 2.99 -8.52 -2.16
N HIS A 266 2.65 -8.02 -0.97
CA HIS A 266 3.59 -7.88 0.13
C HIS A 266 4.14 -9.23 0.62
N ALA A 267 3.32 -10.27 0.69
CA ALA A 267 3.75 -11.61 1.06
C ALA A 267 4.72 -12.19 0.02
N ALA A 268 4.44 -12.01 -1.28
CA ALA A 268 5.34 -12.41 -2.36
C ALA A 268 6.72 -11.72 -2.24
N ASP A 269 6.71 -10.41 -1.98
CA ASP A 269 7.92 -9.60 -1.84
C ASP A 269 8.75 -10.04 -0.63
N THR A 270 8.08 -10.34 0.47
CA THR A 270 8.72 -10.80 1.71
C THR A 270 9.34 -12.17 1.53
N PHE A 271 8.61 -13.12 0.93
CA PHE A 271 9.15 -14.45 0.63
C PHE A 271 10.34 -14.37 -0.33
N SER A 272 10.23 -13.58 -1.40
CA SER A 272 11.31 -13.41 -2.39
C SER A 272 12.61 -12.87 -1.75
N ARG A 273 12.50 -12.03 -0.72
CA ARG A 273 13.65 -11.48 0.02
C ARG A 273 14.29 -12.46 1.02
N SER A 274 13.62 -13.56 1.38
CA SER A 274 14.11 -14.53 2.38
C SER A 274 15.35 -15.32 1.94
N GLY A 275 15.66 -15.36 0.63
CA GLY A 275 16.76 -16.16 0.09
C GLY A 275 16.43 -17.64 -0.14
N ALA A 276 15.22 -18.11 0.19
CA ALA A 276 14.78 -19.49 -0.03
C ALA A 276 14.88 -19.96 -1.51
N LEU A 277 14.92 -19.01 -2.46
CA LEU A 277 14.99 -19.25 -3.91
C LEU A 277 16.41 -19.30 -4.48
N LEU A 278 17.46 -19.13 -3.66
CA LEU A 278 18.86 -19.13 -4.12
C LEU A 278 19.25 -20.44 -4.83
N HIS A 279 18.57 -21.55 -4.52
CA HIS A 279 18.84 -22.86 -5.09
C HIS A 279 17.95 -23.24 -6.29
N SER A 280 16.91 -22.46 -6.60
CA SER A 280 15.87 -22.79 -7.59
C SER A 280 16.00 -22.04 -8.93
N GLY A 281 17.11 -21.33 -9.17
CA GLY A 281 17.50 -20.89 -10.52
C GLY A 281 16.79 -19.65 -11.12
N GLY A 282 16.21 -18.75 -10.32
CA GLY A 282 15.54 -17.55 -10.85
C GLY A 282 16.38 -16.26 -10.77
N GLN A 283 17.17 -15.92 -11.80
CA GLN A 283 17.79 -14.59 -11.90
C GLN A 283 16.76 -13.52 -12.28
N ILE A 284 16.30 -12.70 -11.31
CA ILE A 284 16.07 -11.26 -11.53
C ILE A 284 16.58 -10.50 -10.29
N LYS A 285 17.31 -9.40 -10.51
CA LYS A 285 17.97 -8.62 -9.43
C LYS A 285 16.94 -8.00 -8.48
N ALA A 286 17.08 -8.29 -7.19
CA ALA A 286 16.21 -7.84 -6.08
C ALA A 286 16.08 -6.31 -5.92
N ALA A 287 16.87 -5.50 -6.62
CA ALA A 287 16.85 -4.04 -6.52
C ALA A 287 15.56 -3.39 -7.06
N GLY A 288 14.72 -4.12 -7.82
CA GLY A 288 13.47 -3.62 -8.41
C GLY A 288 12.17 -4.27 -7.92
N GLY A 289 12.21 -5.19 -6.95
CA GLY A 289 11.00 -5.87 -6.45
C GLY A 289 10.35 -6.86 -7.43
N PHE A 290 11.10 -7.34 -8.42
CA PHE A 290 10.70 -8.45 -9.28
C PHE A 290 11.85 -9.44 -9.34
N GLY A 291 11.72 -10.54 -8.61
CA GLY A 291 12.40 -11.80 -8.89
C GLY A 291 11.60 -12.57 -9.95
N HIS A 292 12.14 -13.64 -10.52
CA HIS A 292 11.26 -14.80 -10.75
C HIS A 292 10.86 -15.25 -9.36
N SER A 293 9.80 -14.63 -8.82
CA SER A 293 9.35 -14.94 -7.48
C SER A 293 8.81 -16.36 -7.51
N TYR A 294 9.08 -17.08 -6.44
CA TYR A 294 8.12 -18.00 -5.88
C TYR A 294 6.69 -17.52 -6.13
N ASN A 295 5.87 -18.38 -6.71
CA ASN A 295 4.49 -18.10 -7.01
C ASN A 295 4.24 -16.84 -7.88
N ALA A 296 5.15 -16.56 -8.82
CA ALA A 296 5.10 -15.43 -9.75
C ALA A 296 3.73 -15.25 -10.40
N ALA A 297 3.08 -16.33 -10.84
CA ALA A 297 1.74 -16.25 -11.42
C ALA A 297 0.73 -15.56 -10.47
N ASN A 298 0.73 -15.92 -9.18
CA ASN A 298 -0.16 -15.29 -8.20
C ASN A 298 0.25 -13.86 -7.83
N LEU A 299 1.55 -13.54 -7.83
CA LEU A 299 2.03 -12.17 -7.68
C LEU A 299 1.51 -11.27 -8.82
N TYR A 300 1.69 -11.69 -10.07
CA TYR A 300 1.25 -10.92 -11.23
C TYR A 300 -0.27 -10.84 -11.32
N HIS A 301 -0.97 -11.93 -10.99
CA HIS A 301 -2.42 -11.94 -10.86
C HIS A 301 -2.92 -10.95 -9.81
N SER A 302 -2.27 -10.91 -8.64
CA SER A 302 -2.61 -9.96 -7.58
C SER A 302 -2.34 -8.52 -7.98
N LEU A 303 -1.23 -8.25 -8.70
CA LEU A 303 -0.91 -6.92 -9.23
C LEU A 303 -1.95 -6.44 -10.25
N GLU A 304 -2.40 -7.33 -11.13
CA GLU A 304 -3.44 -7.03 -12.12
C GLU A 304 -4.77 -6.69 -11.44
N PHE A 305 -5.18 -7.49 -10.44
CA PHE A 305 -6.43 -7.26 -9.70
C PHE A 305 -6.36 -5.96 -8.91
N GLU A 306 -5.28 -5.74 -8.16
CA GLU A 306 -5.09 -4.51 -7.39
C GLU A 306 -5.17 -3.27 -8.28
N HIS A 307 -4.58 -3.35 -9.48
CA HIS A 307 -4.67 -2.27 -10.45
C HIS A 307 -6.11 -1.98 -10.85
N TYR A 308 -6.88 -3.01 -11.22
CA TYR A 308 -8.29 -2.83 -11.59
C TYR A 308 -9.14 -2.29 -10.44
N GLU A 309 -8.96 -2.81 -9.23
CA GLU A 309 -9.70 -2.40 -8.02
C GLU A 309 -9.39 -0.96 -7.63
N ARG A 310 -8.12 -0.52 -7.78
CA ARG A 310 -7.72 0.88 -7.59
C ARG A 310 -8.36 1.81 -8.61
N LEU A 311 -8.51 1.38 -9.87
CA LEU A 311 -9.24 2.16 -10.87
C LEU A 311 -10.72 2.35 -10.47
N GLN A 312 -11.36 1.34 -9.87
CA GLN A 312 -12.74 1.48 -9.36
C GLN A 312 -12.84 2.49 -8.22
N GLY A 313 -11.84 2.51 -7.33
CA GLY A 313 -11.72 3.49 -6.24
C GLY A 313 -11.27 4.89 -6.67
N CYS A 314 -11.17 5.16 -7.98
CA CYS A 314 -10.59 6.38 -8.53
C CYS A 314 -9.19 6.74 -7.97
N GLN A 315 -8.35 5.72 -7.84
CA GLN A 315 -6.93 5.82 -7.50
C GLN A 315 -6.10 5.58 -8.77
N LEU A 316 -6.24 6.42 -9.79
CA LEU A 316 -5.55 6.35 -11.08
C LEU A 316 -4.03 6.41 -10.92
N GLY A 317 -3.51 7.26 -10.02
CA GLY A 317 -2.09 7.38 -9.70
C GLY A 317 -1.52 6.11 -9.05
N PRO A 318 -2.10 5.62 -7.93
CA PRO A 318 -1.73 4.33 -7.36
C PRO A 318 -1.87 3.14 -8.34
N ALA A 319 -2.92 3.11 -9.16
CA ALA A 319 -3.09 2.10 -10.21
C ALA A 319 -1.95 2.15 -11.23
N ARG A 320 -1.50 3.34 -11.63
CA ARG A 320 -0.35 3.55 -12.53
C ARG A 320 0.94 3.02 -11.94
N LYS A 321 1.15 3.12 -10.63
CA LYS A 321 2.31 2.52 -9.96
C LYS A 321 2.32 0.99 -10.10
N ARG A 322 1.15 0.34 -10.06
CA ARG A 322 1.03 -1.11 -10.31
C ARG A 322 1.30 -1.47 -11.77
N LEU A 323 0.82 -0.67 -12.71
CA LEU A 323 1.15 -0.85 -14.13
C LEU A 323 2.65 -0.66 -14.41
N ALA A 324 3.26 0.39 -13.88
CA ALA A 324 4.70 0.64 -14.02
C ALA A 324 5.53 -0.50 -13.41
N ARG A 325 5.05 -1.04 -12.28
CA ARG A 325 5.59 -2.25 -11.67
C ARG A 325 5.50 -3.42 -12.67
N MET A 326 4.32 -3.76 -13.22
CA MET A 326 4.20 -4.81 -14.26
C MET A 326 5.12 -4.59 -15.48
N GLY A 327 5.21 -3.36 -16.01
CA GLY A 327 6.07 -3.04 -17.15
C GLY A 327 7.56 -3.28 -16.86
N TYR A 328 8.02 -3.03 -15.64
CA TYR A 328 9.39 -3.39 -15.23
C TYR A 328 9.62 -4.91 -15.30
N ALA A 329 8.63 -5.73 -14.89
CA ALA A 329 8.73 -7.19 -14.97
C ALA A 329 8.82 -7.68 -16.42
N VAL A 330 8.01 -7.11 -17.32
CA VAL A 330 8.07 -7.38 -18.77
C VAL A 330 9.44 -7.02 -19.32
N GLU A 331 9.98 -5.84 -18.96
CA GLU A 331 11.30 -5.40 -19.40
C GLU A 331 12.39 -6.38 -18.91
N GLN A 332 12.37 -6.79 -17.64
CA GLN A 332 13.35 -7.73 -17.10
C GLN A 332 13.26 -9.11 -17.77
N ALA A 333 12.06 -9.63 -18.00
CA ALA A 333 11.87 -10.90 -18.69
C ALA A 333 12.28 -10.85 -20.17
N SER A 334 12.13 -9.67 -20.79
CA SER A 334 12.55 -9.43 -22.17
C SER A 334 14.07 -9.31 -22.33
N ARG A 335 14.82 -9.11 -21.24
CA ARG A 335 16.31 -9.02 -21.21
C ARG A 335 16.99 -10.40 -21.24
N VAL A 336 16.44 -11.36 -22.00
CA VAL A 336 17.12 -12.64 -22.31
C VAL A 336 18.53 -12.33 -22.83
N PRO A 337 19.59 -13.06 -22.42
CA PRO A 337 20.98 -12.70 -22.71
C PRO A 337 21.22 -12.48 -24.22
N ARG A 338 22.03 -11.46 -24.52
CA ARG A 338 22.46 -11.11 -25.89
C ARG A 338 22.85 -12.37 -26.66
N VAL A 339 22.27 -12.54 -27.83
CA VAL A 339 22.60 -13.59 -28.83
C VAL A 339 23.97 -13.31 -29.49
N TRP A 340 24.87 -12.64 -28.79
CA TRP A 340 26.17 -12.17 -29.29
C TRP A 340 27.26 -12.58 -28.32
N ASP A 341 28.20 -13.38 -28.81
CA ASP A 341 29.41 -13.70 -28.08
C ASP A 341 30.41 -12.55 -28.26
N ASP A 342 30.56 -11.72 -27.23
CA ASP A 342 31.44 -10.54 -27.25
C ASP A 342 32.93 -10.93 -27.39
N ALA A 343 33.30 -12.20 -27.10
CA ALA A 343 34.65 -12.70 -27.31
C ALA A 343 34.93 -13.14 -28.76
N ALA A 344 33.89 -13.54 -29.50
CA ALA A 344 34.00 -14.11 -30.85
C ALA A 344 33.53 -13.17 -31.97
N ALA A 345 32.92 -12.02 -31.64
CA ALA A 345 32.43 -11.01 -32.59
C ALA A 345 31.65 -11.60 -33.79
N THR A 346 30.92 -12.70 -33.57
CA THR A 346 30.14 -13.39 -34.60
C THR A 346 28.73 -13.68 -34.06
N PRO A 347 27.68 -13.64 -34.91
CA PRO A 347 26.37 -14.13 -34.54
C PRO A 347 26.47 -15.63 -34.25
N ILE A 348 25.90 -16.10 -33.13
CA ILE A 348 25.88 -17.53 -32.81
C ILE A 348 24.93 -18.24 -33.79
N SER A 349 25.43 -18.63 -34.95
CA SER A 349 24.68 -19.29 -36.02
C SER A 349 24.57 -20.82 -35.84
N SER A 350 24.98 -21.36 -34.69
CA SER A 350 25.13 -22.81 -34.51
C SER A 350 24.62 -23.36 -33.17
N LEU A 351 23.50 -22.84 -32.64
CA LEU A 351 22.85 -23.53 -31.53
C LEU A 351 21.99 -24.69 -32.06
N ASP A 352 22.36 -25.88 -31.60
CA ASP A 352 21.50 -27.06 -31.47
C ASP A 352 20.04 -26.64 -31.18
N PRO A 353 19.06 -27.05 -32.02
CA PRO A 353 17.64 -26.71 -31.85
C PRO A 353 17.11 -26.97 -30.43
N SER A 354 17.63 -27.97 -29.72
CA SER A 354 17.20 -28.29 -28.35
C SER A 354 17.62 -27.23 -27.32
N ARG A 355 18.76 -26.56 -27.53
CA ARG A 355 19.27 -25.47 -26.67
C ARG A 355 18.64 -24.12 -26.98
N PHE A 356 18.32 -23.88 -28.26
CA PHE A 356 17.56 -22.71 -28.69
C PHE A 356 16.14 -22.71 -28.10
N VAL A 357 15.45 -23.86 -28.15
CA VAL A 357 14.10 -24.02 -27.60
C VAL A 357 14.07 -23.92 -26.06
N SER A 358 15.08 -24.42 -25.35
CA SER A 358 15.09 -24.42 -23.88
C SER A 358 15.44 -23.08 -23.23
N SER A 359 16.37 -22.31 -23.81
CA SER A 359 16.86 -21.05 -23.20
C SER A 359 16.18 -19.80 -23.78
N VAL A 360 16.12 -19.67 -25.10
CA VAL A 360 15.42 -18.56 -25.78
C VAL A 360 13.91 -18.79 -25.73
N GLY A 361 13.45 -20.03 -25.90
CA GLY A 361 12.03 -20.37 -25.79
C GLY A 361 11.47 -20.12 -24.39
N GLY A 362 12.20 -20.44 -23.32
CA GLY A 362 11.77 -20.15 -21.94
C GLY A 362 11.74 -18.65 -21.60
N GLY A 363 12.76 -17.89 -22.02
CA GLY A 363 12.78 -16.44 -21.83
C GLY A 363 11.71 -15.70 -22.64
N TRP A 364 11.49 -16.11 -23.90
CA TRP A 364 10.43 -15.58 -24.76
C TRP A 364 9.03 -15.96 -24.28
N LEU A 365 8.86 -17.18 -23.74
CA LEU A 365 7.64 -17.64 -23.09
C LEU A 365 7.28 -16.78 -21.87
N ASN A 366 8.27 -16.45 -21.03
CA ASN A 366 8.05 -15.60 -19.86
C ASN A 366 7.73 -14.16 -20.27
N ALA A 367 8.44 -13.60 -21.25
CA ALA A 367 8.19 -12.25 -21.74
C ALA A 367 6.77 -12.10 -22.35
N THR A 368 6.31 -13.09 -23.11
CA THR A 368 4.94 -13.09 -23.69
C THR A 368 3.86 -13.26 -22.62
N ALA A 369 4.12 -14.06 -21.58
CA ALA A 369 3.26 -14.19 -20.40
C ALA A 369 3.09 -12.89 -19.61
N TYR A 370 4.15 -12.10 -19.46
CA TYR A 370 4.05 -10.81 -18.77
C TYR A 370 3.44 -9.72 -19.65
N ALA A 371 3.73 -9.74 -20.95
CA ALA A 371 3.20 -8.77 -21.89
C ALA A 371 1.67 -8.76 -21.95
N GLN A 372 1.00 -9.91 -21.84
CA GLN A 372 -0.48 -9.95 -21.79
C GLN A 372 -1.06 -9.21 -20.57
N TRP A 373 -0.45 -9.33 -19.38
CA TRP A 373 -0.89 -8.60 -18.19
C TRP A 373 -0.64 -7.10 -18.35
N GLU A 374 0.53 -6.72 -18.88
CA GLU A 374 0.82 -5.32 -19.17
C GLU A 374 -0.16 -4.73 -20.20
N TYR A 375 -0.49 -5.46 -21.27
CA TYR A 375 -1.45 -5.01 -22.28
C TYR A 375 -2.84 -4.82 -21.69
N GLY A 376 -3.29 -5.76 -20.86
CA GLY A 376 -4.58 -5.66 -20.18
C GLY A 376 -4.63 -4.51 -19.17
N MET A 377 -3.59 -4.33 -18.36
CA MET A 377 -3.50 -3.21 -17.42
C MET A 377 -3.37 -1.87 -18.14
N SER A 378 -2.58 -1.78 -19.22
CA SER A 378 -2.40 -0.56 -20.00
C SER A 378 -3.72 -0.11 -20.64
N SER A 379 -4.49 -1.06 -21.18
CA SER A 379 -5.81 -0.75 -21.76
C SER A 379 -6.77 -0.25 -20.69
N ARG A 380 -6.85 -0.91 -19.51
CA ARG A 380 -7.69 -0.45 -18.40
C ARG A 380 -7.26 0.93 -17.91
N GLN A 381 -5.98 1.16 -17.61
CA GLN A 381 -5.50 2.47 -17.14
C GLN A 381 -5.96 3.61 -18.07
N ALA A 382 -5.78 3.43 -19.38
CA ALA A 382 -6.17 4.44 -20.36
C ALA A 382 -7.69 4.59 -20.46
N LEU A 383 -8.43 3.49 -20.61
CA LEU A 383 -9.89 3.54 -20.80
C LEU A 383 -10.63 4.07 -19.57
N TRP A 384 -10.17 3.74 -18.37
CA TRP A 384 -10.75 4.26 -17.13
C TRP A 384 -10.44 5.74 -16.93
N SER A 385 -9.22 6.18 -17.24
CA SER A 385 -8.89 7.61 -17.25
C SER A 385 -9.75 8.38 -18.26
N MET A 386 -9.93 7.83 -19.46
CA MET A 386 -10.80 8.40 -20.50
C MET A 386 -12.26 8.49 -20.02
N LEU A 387 -12.83 7.41 -19.47
CA LEU A 387 -14.20 7.39 -18.98
C LEU A 387 -14.41 8.39 -17.83
N THR A 388 -13.46 8.46 -16.90
CA THR A 388 -13.47 9.41 -15.78
C THR A 388 -13.56 10.86 -16.27
N GLU A 389 -12.81 11.18 -17.32
CA GLU A 389 -12.84 12.49 -17.94
C GLU A 389 -14.10 12.76 -18.77
N MET A 390 -14.56 11.78 -19.55
CA MET A 390 -15.83 11.86 -20.29
C MET A 390 -16.98 12.18 -19.35
N LEU A 391 -16.95 11.60 -18.15
CA LEU A 391 -17.90 11.83 -17.08
C LEU A 391 -17.50 13.01 -16.20
N GLY A 392 -16.57 13.87 -16.59
CA GLY A 392 -16.18 15.09 -15.86
C GLY A 392 -15.97 14.87 -14.36
N ALA A 393 -15.51 13.69 -13.96
CA ALA A 393 -15.35 13.31 -12.56
C ALA A 393 -14.03 13.83 -12.01
N ALA A 394 -13.04 14.01 -12.88
CA ALA A 394 -11.67 14.39 -12.57
C ALA A 394 -11.20 15.61 -13.38
N GLU A 395 -10.07 16.18 -12.97
CA GLU A 395 -9.31 17.16 -13.75
C GLU A 395 -8.57 16.48 -14.91
N ALA A 396 -8.24 17.23 -15.97
CA ALA A 396 -7.60 16.66 -17.17
C ALA A 396 -6.16 16.18 -16.94
N ASP A 397 -5.46 16.79 -15.98
CA ASP A 397 -4.12 16.42 -15.54
C ASP A 397 -4.12 15.13 -14.70
N ALA A 398 -5.24 14.79 -14.06
CA ALA A 398 -5.42 13.52 -13.37
C ALA A 398 -5.70 12.36 -14.35
N THR A 399 -6.34 12.65 -15.49
CA THR A 399 -6.76 11.64 -16.49
C THR A 399 -5.86 11.57 -17.73
N PHE A 400 -4.65 12.12 -17.69
CA PHE A 400 -3.78 12.26 -18.87
C PHE A 400 -3.30 10.95 -19.53
N ASP A 401 -3.46 9.79 -18.89
CA ASP A 401 -2.96 8.50 -19.39
C ASP A 401 -3.40 8.21 -20.84
N TRP A 402 -4.69 8.38 -21.13
CA TRP A 402 -5.25 8.08 -22.44
C TRP A 402 -4.75 9.01 -23.55
N ARG A 403 -4.30 10.23 -23.22
CA ARG A 403 -3.71 11.16 -24.20
C ARG A 403 -2.30 10.75 -24.62
N THR A 404 -1.57 10.13 -23.70
CA THR A 404 -0.19 9.67 -23.94
C THR A 404 -0.16 8.29 -24.59
N LEU A 405 -1.23 7.50 -24.45
CA LEU A 405 -1.32 6.16 -25.00
C LEU A 405 -1.08 6.18 -26.54
N PRO A 406 -1.77 6.98 -27.36
CA PRO A 406 -1.59 6.99 -28.82
C PRO A 406 -0.24 7.55 -29.30
N ALA A 407 0.59 8.12 -28.42
CA ALA A 407 1.96 8.55 -28.74
C ALA A 407 2.99 7.41 -28.61
N ARG A 408 2.61 6.25 -28.06
CA ARG A 408 3.47 5.06 -28.00
C ARG A 408 3.47 4.33 -29.34
N ARG A 409 4.62 3.73 -29.70
CA ARG A 409 4.71 2.82 -30.85
C ARG A 409 3.72 1.68 -30.62
N LEU A 410 2.84 1.42 -31.58
CA LEU A 410 1.99 0.23 -31.54
C LEU A 410 2.90 -1.00 -31.46
N PRO A 411 2.69 -1.92 -30.51
CA PRO A 411 3.45 -3.17 -30.49
C PRO A 411 3.23 -3.89 -31.82
N LEU A 412 4.28 -4.54 -32.35
CA LEU A 412 4.13 -5.43 -33.49
C LEU A 412 3.15 -6.53 -33.10
N PRO A 413 2.19 -6.93 -33.97
CA PRO A 413 1.35 -8.07 -33.71
C PRO A 413 2.24 -9.27 -33.38
N LEU A 414 2.00 -9.92 -32.24
CA LEU A 414 2.70 -11.18 -31.97
C LEU A 414 2.22 -12.16 -33.04
N ALA A 415 3.16 -12.61 -33.88
CA ALA A 415 2.84 -13.23 -35.16
C ALA A 415 1.95 -14.48 -34.97
N TYR A 416 0.66 -14.35 -35.31
CA TYR A 416 -0.27 -15.47 -35.47
C TYR A 416 0.01 -16.18 -36.79
N GLN A 417 1.11 -16.92 -36.87
CA GLN A 417 1.23 -17.97 -37.87
C GLN A 417 0.65 -19.24 -37.26
N GLY A 418 -0.42 -19.77 -37.85
CA GLY A 418 -1.29 -20.86 -37.39
C GLY A 418 -0.62 -22.22 -37.13
N ALA A 419 0.52 -22.24 -36.47
CA ALA A 419 1.26 -23.38 -35.94
C ALA A 419 2.03 -22.98 -34.66
N SER A 420 1.50 -22.10 -33.82
CA SER A 420 2.07 -21.84 -32.49
C SER A 420 1.56 -22.88 -31.50
N VAL A 421 2.45 -23.80 -31.11
CA VAL A 421 2.36 -24.80 -30.02
C VAL A 421 1.13 -24.60 -29.11
N THR A 422 0.02 -25.24 -29.50
CA THR A 422 -1.35 -25.02 -28.98
C THR A 422 -1.61 -25.68 -27.63
N SER A 423 -0.72 -25.48 -26.66
CA SER A 423 -0.93 -26.04 -25.32
C SER A 423 -0.42 -25.17 -24.17
N HIS A 424 -0.16 -23.89 -24.39
CA HIS A 424 0.45 -23.03 -23.37
C HIS A 424 -0.42 -21.80 -23.12
N SER A 425 -0.91 -21.71 -21.89
CA SER A 425 -1.91 -20.79 -21.34
C SER A 425 -1.46 -19.32 -21.18
N PHE A 426 -0.47 -18.85 -21.94
CA PHE A 426 0.33 -17.68 -21.55
C PHE A 426 0.33 -16.50 -22.55
N PHE A 427 -0.35 -16.58 -23.69
CA PHE A 427 -0.60 -15.39 -24.53
C PHE A 427 -2.10 -15.21 -24.78
N SER A 428 -2.62 -14.02 -24.51
CA SER A 428 -4.05 -13.70 -24.58
C SER A 428 -4.36 -12.80 -25.79
N PRO A 429 -4.94 -13.34 -26.88
CA PRO A 429 -5.47 -12.53 -27.98
C PRO A 429 -6.42 -11.43 -27.51
N LEU A 430 -7.17 -11.68 -26.43
CA LEU A 430 -8.08 -10.73 -25.81
C LEU A 430 -7.34 -9.51 -25.24
N ALA A 431 -6.21 -9.70 -24.55
CA ALA A 431 -5.44 -8.59 -23.98
C ALA A 431 -4.82 -7.69 -25.07
N GLU A 432 -4.32 -8.28 -26.15
CA GLU A 432 -3.82 -7.53 -27.32
C GLU A 432 -4.96 -6.78 -28.02
N ALA A 433 -6.11 -7.44 -28.25
CA ALA A 433 -7.30 -6.80 -28.81
C ALA A 433 -7.78 -5.61 -27.95
N ALA A 434 -7.73 -5.74 -26.63
CA ALA A 434 -8.10 -4.67 -25.69
C ALA A 434 -7.16 -3.47 -25.74
N LEU A 435 -5.85 -3.71 -25.88
CA LEU A 435 -4.88 -2.63 -26.05
C LEU A 435 -5.13 -1.87 -27.37
N HIS A 436 -5.39 -2.59 -28.47
CA HIS A 436 -5.76 -1.98 -29.75
C HIS A 436 -7.10 -1.25 -29.71
N ASN A 437 -8.09 -1.78 -28.99
CA ASN A 437 -9.33 -1.07 -28.69
C ASN A 437 -9.06 0.25 -27.95
N ALA A 438 -8.21 0.23 -26.90
CA ALA A 438 -7.85 1.44 -26.16
C ALA A 438 -7.14 2.49 -27.03
N TYR A 439 -6.20 2.07 -27.90
CA TYR A 439 -5.56 2.97 -28.85
C TYR A 439 -6.56 3.64 -29.80
N ALA A 440 -7.50 2.86 -30.33
CA ALA A 440 -8.52 3.36 -31.24
C ALA A 440 -9.53 4.29 -30.54
N LEU A 441 -10.05 3.89 -29.38
CA LEU A 441 -11.01 4.69 -28.61
C LEU A 441 -10.39 6.01 -28.13
N ALA A 442 -9.17 6.00 -27.59
CA ALA A 442 -8.48 7.21 -27.18
C ALA A 442 -8.27 8.19 -28.35
N SER A 443 -7.84 7.68 -29.51
CA SER A 443 -7.61 8.51 -30.71
C SER A 443 -8.92 9.08 -31.28
N LEU A 444 -10.00 8.29 -31.26
CA LEU A 444 -11.32 8.71 -31.75
C LEU A 444 -12.01 9.67 -30.79
N TYR A 445 -11.89 9.47 -29.48
CA TYR A 445 -12.47 10.35 -28.47
C TYR A 445 -11.92 11.78 -28.59
N GLU A 446 -10.61 11.94 -28.76
CA GLU A 446 -9.99 13.27 -28.97
C GLU A 446 -10.55 13.98 -30.22
N LEU A 447 -10.81 13.24 -31.31
CA LEU A 447 -11.43 13.80 -32.51
C LEU A 447 -12.89 14.19 -32.25
N VAL A 448 -13.67 13.27 -31.68
CA VAL A 448 -15.09 13.47 -31.37
C VAL A 448 -15.26 14.66 -30.43
N GLU A 449 -14.44 14.78 -29.38
CA GLU A 449 -14.47 15.87 -28.41
C GLU A 449 -14.04 17.22 -29.01
N ARG A 450 -13.15 17.25 -30.00
CA ARG A 450 -12.82 18.48 -30.75
C ARG A 450 -13.97 18.90 -31.66
N GLN A 451 -14.60 17.96 -32.37
CA GLN A 451 -15.78 18.23 -33.21
C GLN A 451 -16.97 18.70 -32.35
N LEU A 452 -17.26 17.95 -31.27
CA LEU A 452 -17.53 18.42 -29.91
C LEU A 452 -17.57 19.95 -29.65
N ARG A 453 -16.39 20.54 -29.56
CA ARG A 453 -16.19 21.91 -29.09
C ARG A 453 -16.27 22.96 -30.21
N SER A 454 -16.03 22.58 -31.47
CA SER A 454 -15.79 23.53 -32.57
C SER A 454 -17.02 23.94 -33.41
N SER A 455 -18.20 23.36 -33.22
CA SER A 455 -19.35 23.63 -34.11
C SER A 455 -20.67 23.86 -33.37
N PRO A 456 -21.15 25.13 -33.29
CA PRO A 456 -22.53 25.47 -32.91
C PRO A 456 -23.53 25.40 -34.09
N GLY A 457 -23.07 25.12 -35.31
CA GLY A 457 -23.94 25.12 -36.50
C GLY A 457 -23.44 24.21 -37.61
N GLY A 458 -24.04 23.01 -37.72
CA GLY A 458 -24.33 22.29 -38.97
C GLY A 458 -23.26 22.08 -40.05
N GLY A 459 -21.97 22.34 -39.82
CA GLY A 459 -20.91 22.02 -40.78
C GLY A 459 -20.56 20.54 -40.74
N GLN A 460 -20.49 19.88 -41.89
CA GLN A 460 -19.92 18.52 -42.00
C GLN A 460 -18.47 18.58 -41.48
N GLY A 461 -18.22 17.97 -40.31
CA GLY A 461 -16.86 17.75 -39.82
C GLY A 461 -16.07 16.89 -40.81
N PRO A 462 -14.72 16.88 -40.75
CA PRO A 462 -13.91 16.07 -41.65
C PRO A 462 -14.35 14.61 -41.58
N VAL A 463 -14.83 14.09 -42.71
CA VAL A 463 -15.18 12.67 -42.87
C VAL A 463 -13.88 11.87 -42.73
N LEU A 464 -13.86 10.86 -41.86
CA LEU A 464 -12.79 9.85 -41.88
C LEU A 464 -12.87 9.16 -43.25
N ARG A 465 -12.04 9.58 -44.20
CA ARG A 465 -12.01 8.96 -45.53
C ARG A 465 -11.46 7.54 -45.38
N PRO A 466 -12.15 6.51 -45.90
CA PRO A 466 -11.57 5.18 -46.01
C PRO A 466 -10.29 5.25 -46.84
N LEU A 467 -9.18 4.73 -46.32
CA LEU A 467 -7.97 4.55 -47.12
C LEU A 467 -8.09 3.28 -47.98
N PRO A 468 -7.49 3.26 -49.18
CA PRO A 468 -7.41 2.07 -50.03
C PRO A 468 -6.64 0.95 -49.31
N ALA A 469 -6.91 -0.30 -49.71
CA ALA A 469 -6.52 -1.54 -49.02
C ALA A 469 -5.01 -1.82 -48.91
N GLU A 470 -4.14 -0.88 -49.29
CA GLU A 470 -2.69 -1.01 -49.22
C GLU A 470 -2.17 -0.26 -47.98
N THR A 471 -2.05 -0.99 -46.87
CA THR A 471 -1.38 -0.52 -45.65
C THR A 471 0.09 -0.20 -45.93
N ARG A 472 0.60 0.91 -45.38
CA ARG A 472 2.05 1.12 -45.26
C ARG A 472 2.68 -0.10 -44.57
N GLU A 473 3.67 -0.72 -45.20
CA GLU A 473 4.53 -1.72 -44.58
C GLU A 473 5.44 -1.04 -43.54
N GLY A 474 4.90 -0.62 -42.40
CA GLY A 474 5.68 0.08 -41.38
C GLY A 474 4.89 0.61 -40.19
N LEU A 475 5.60 0.78 -39.07
CA LEU A 475 5.09 1.28 -37.79
C LEU A 475 4.60 2.73 -37.91
N ILE A 476 3.37 3.02 -37.46
CA ILE A 476 2.83 4.39 -37.35
C ILE A 476 3.49 5.08 -36.16
N GLU A 477 4.35 6.08 -36.40
CA GLU A 477 5.05 6.86 -35.36
C GLU A 477 4.45 8.26 -35.20
N GLY A 478 4.26 8.71 -33.94
CA GLY A 478 3.87 10.09 -33.61
C GLY A 478 2.38 10.34 -33.32
N ALA A 479 2.04 11.59 -33.00
CA ALA A 479 0.68 12.05 -32.79
C ALA A 479 -0.06 12.15 -34.14
N CYS A 480 -1.16 11.40 -34.30
CA CYS A 480 -1.92 11.35 -35.54
C CYS A 480 -2.95 12.49 -35.62
N SER A 481 -3.02 13.18 -36.76
CA SER A 481 -4.14 14.05 -37.12
C SER A 481 -5.08 13.36 -38.12
N SER A 482 -6.32 13.85 -38.24
CA SER A 482 -7.24 13.45 -39.32
C SER A 482 -6.84 14.02 -40.69
N GLU A 483 -6.00 15.05 -40.71
CA GLU A 483 -5.56 15.76 -41.93
C GLU A 483 -4.46 14.98 -42.65
N ASP A 484 -3.62 14.25 -41.91
CA ASP A 484 -2.48 13.50 -42.44
C ASP A 484 -2.79 12.01 -42.74
N GLY A 485 -4.05 11.57 -42.59
CA GLY A 485 -4.49 10.17 -42.83
C GLY A 485 -4.07 9.15 -41.75
N CYS A 486 -3.11 9.49 -40.89
CA CYS A 486 -2.57 8.68 -39.79
C CYS A 486 -3.64 8.09 -38.85
N LEU A 487 -4.67 8.88 -38.52
CA LEU A 487 -5.75 8.43 -37.63
C LEU A 487 -6.55 7.27 -38.25
N ALA A 488 -6.84 7.33 -39.55
CA ALA A 488 -7.58 6.29 -40.25
C ALA A 488 -6.77 4.99 -40.34
N GLU A 489 -5.46 5.08 -40.60
CA GLU A 489 -4.55 3.92 -40.59
C GLU A 489 -4.51 3.24 -39.21
N ARG A 490 -4.40 4.02 -38.13
CA ARG A 490 -4.36 3.50 -36.76
C ARG A 490 -5.65 2.76 -36.38
N VAL A 491 -6.80 3.32 -36.72
CA VAL A 491 -8.10 2.70 -36.48
C VAL A 491 -8.25 1.42 -37.32
N ALA A 492 -7.85 1.44 -38.58
CA ALA A 492 -7.88 0.26 -39.46
C ALA A 492 -7.00 -0.88 -38.95
N LEU A 493 -5.76 -0.57 -38.53
CA LEU A 493 -4.86 -1.55 -37.93
C LEU A 493 -5.45 -2.15 -36.64
N SER A 494 -6.02 -1.32 -35.78
CA SER A 494 -6.63 -1.78 -34.52
C SER A 494 -7.82 -2.70 -34.78
N LEU A 495 -8.71 -2.36 -35.72
CA LEU A 495 -9.83 -3.22 -36.13
C LEU A 495 -9.34 -4.53 -36.77
N SER A 496 -8.25 -4.50 -37.52
CA SER A 496 -7.63 -5.69 -38.12
C SER A 496 -7.11 -6.66 -37.05
N VAL A 497 -6.45 -6.15 -36.00
CA VAL A 497 -5.95 -6.97 -34.87
C VAL A 497 -7.12 -7.55 -34.09
N ILE A 498 -8.11 -6.73 -33.72
CA ILE A 498 -9.32 -7.16 -33.01
C ILE A 498 -10.07 -8.24 -33.82
N GLY A 499 -10.20 -8.06 -35.13
CA GLY A 499 -10.86 -9.02 -36.01
C GLY A 499 -10.15 -10.38 -36.08
N ARG A 500 -8.81 -10.41 -36.08
CA ARG A 500 -8.04 -11.67 -36.00
C ARG A 500 -8.23 -12.37 -34.65
N ALA A 501 -8.23 -11.63 -33.55
CA ALA A 501 -8.48 -12.18 -32.23
C ALA A 501 -9.89 -12.79 -32.13
N LEU A 502 -10.89 -12.13 -32.73
CA LEU A 502 -12.27 -12.66 -32.79
C LEU A 502 -12.33 -13.97 -33.57
N GLN A 503 -11.74 -14.01 -34.76
CA GLN A 503 -11.67 -15.22 -35.57
C GLN A 503 -11.03 -16.38 -34.81
N HIS A 504 -9.91 -16.10 -34.10
CA HIS A 504 -9.24 -17.12 -33.29
C HIS A 504 -10.17 -17.72 -32.23
N TYR A 505 -10.86 -16.90 -31.43
CA TYR A 505 -11.72 -17.40 -30.36
C TYR A 505 -12.97 -18.11 -30.89
N ASP A 506 -13.51 -17.68 -32.04
CA ASP A 506 -14.58 -18.39 -32.74
C ASP A 506 -14.08 -19.77 -33.21
N ASP A 507 -12.87 -19.87 -33.77
CA ASP A 507 -12.28 -21.13 -34.25
C ASP A 507 -12.02 -22.14 -33.12
N VAL A 508 -11.59 -21.67 -31.93
CA VAL A 508 -11.36 -22.53 -30.75
C VAL A 508 -12.58 -22.69 -29.85
N SER A 509 -13.75 -22.17 -30.26
CA SER A 509 -15.02 -22.26 -29.52
C SER A 509 -14.99 -21.67 -28.10
N GLN A 510 -14.15 -20.66 -27.86
CA GLN A 510 -14.08 -19.92 -26.60
C GLN A 510 -15.09 -18.77 -26.60
N ARG A 511 -16.34 -19.11 -26.27
CA ARG A 511 -17.51 -18.21 -26.45
C ARG A 511 -17.46 -16.94 -25.62
N HIS A 512 -16.90 -16.98 -24.40
CA HIS A 512 -16.84 -15.80 -23.52
C HIS A 512 -15.84 -14.76 -24.06
N GLU A 513 -14.64 -15.20 -24.40
CA GLU A 513 -13.58 -14.38 -24.98
C GLU A 513 -14.00 -13.82 -26.34
N ALA A 514 -14.62 -14.65 -27.20
CA ALA A 514 -15.18 -14.21 -28.47
C ALA A 514 -16.23 -13.08 -28.29
N ALA A 515 -17.11 -13.21 -27.29
CA ALA A 515 -18.07 -12.16 -26.97
C ALA A 515 -17.39 -10.86 -26.50
N CYS A 516 -16.37 -10.97 -25.65
CA CYS A 516 -15.60 -9.81 -25.19
C CYS A 516 -14.89 -9.09 -26.36
N VAL A 517 -14.18 -9.82 -27.23
CA VAL A 517 -13.51 -9.23 -28.40
C VAL A 517 -14.51 -8.59 -29.37
N ARG A 518 -15.68 -9.22 -29.56
CA ARG A 518 -16.75 -8.66 -30.40
C ARG A 518 -17.28 -7.34 -29.84
N ALA A 519 -17.47 -7.24 -28.53
CA ALA A 519 -17.85 -5.99 -27.87
C ALA A 519 -16.79 -4.90 -28.07
N LEU A 520 -15.50 -5.21 -27.88
CA LEU A 520 -14.39 -4.28 -28.14
C LEU A 520 -14.39 -3.76 -29.60
N MET A 521 -14.69 -4.62 -30.57
CA MET A 521 -14.81 -4.22 -31.98
C MET A 521 -15.96 -3.23 -32.20
N LEU A 522 -17.14 -3.55 -31.65
CA LEU A 522 -18.34 -2.71 -31.76
C LEU A 522 -18.16 -1.35 -31.07
N GLN A 523 -17.45 -1.28 -29.94
CA GLN A 523 -17.09 -0.02 -29.29
C GLN A 523 -16.29 0.89 -30.23
N VAL A 524 -15.25 0.37 -30.89
CA VAL A 524 -14.45 1.15 -31.86
C VAL A 524 -15.32 1.60 -33.03
N GLN A 525 -16.11 0.71 -33.61
CA GLN A 525 -17.02 1.04 -34.72
C GLN A 525 -18.06 2.09 -34.32
N SER A 526 -18.52 2.10 -33.06
CA SER A 526 -19.46 3.10 -32.57
C SER A 526 -18.86 4.51 -32.57
N LEU A 527 -17.61 4.68 -32.11
CA LEU A 527 -16.93 5.98 -32.13
C LEU A 527 -16.55 6.40 -33.56
N VAL A 528 -16.22 5.47 -34.46
CA VAL A 528 -16.05 5.77 -35.89
C VAL A 528 -17.35 6.31 -36.49
N ALA A 529 -18.49 5.68 -36.21
CA ALA A 529 -19.79 6.16 -36.66
C ALA A 529 -20.09 7.56 -36.11
N LEU A 530 -19.75 7.82 -34.85
CA LEU A 530 -19.94 9.11 -34.21
C LEU A 530 -19.04 10.21 -34.81
N ALA A 531 -17.76 9.91 -35.04
CA ALA A 531 -16.80 10.81 -35.68
C ALA A 531 -17.21 11.18 -37.13
N ASN A 532 -17.95 10.28 -37.80
CA ASN A 532 -18.55 10.51 -39.12
C ASN A 532 -19.94 11.18 -39.05
N GLY A 533 -20.39 11.62 -37.88
CA GLY A 533 -21.67 12.31 -37.68
C GLY A 533 -22.90 11.39 -37.65
N ASN A 534 -22.74 10.06 -37.68
CA ASN A 534 -23.83 9.09 -37.65
C ASN A 534 -24.15 8.64 -36.22
N THR A 535 -24.81 9.53 -35.47
CA THR A 535 -25.17 9.31 -34.06
C THR A 535 -26.07 8.08 -33.85
N SER A 536 -27.06 7.86 -34.73
CA SER A 536 -27.99 6.72 -34.62
C SER A 536 -27.28 5.38 -34.78
N ALA A 537 -26.35 5.28 -35.74
CA ALA A 537 -25.54 4.08 -35.90
C ALA A 537 -24.59 3.86 -34.71
N ALA A 538 -23.97 4.94 -34.20
CA ALA A 538 -23.10 4.87 -33.03
C ALA A 538 -23.84 4.30 -31.81
N MET A 539 -25.02 4.83 -31.49
CA MET A 539 -25.82 4.37 -30.34
C MET A 539 -26.30 2.92 -30.49
N ARG A 540 -26.65 2.49 -31.71
CA ARG A 540 -27.02 1.09 -31.97
C ARG A 540 -25.84 0.14 -31.74
N LEU A 541 -24.66 0.47 -32.26
CA LEU A 541 -23.47 -0.37 -32.16
C LEU A 541 -22.99 -0.56 -30.71
N VAL A 542 -22.94 0.53 -29.93
CA VAL A 542 -22.52 0.43 -28.52
C VAL A 542 -23.56 -0.29 -27.67
N SER A 543 -24.86 -0.15 -27.98
CA SER A 543 -25.92 -0.87 -27.26
C SER A 543 -25.94 -2.37 -27.57
N GLU A 544 -25.59 -2.74 -28.82
CA GLU A 544 -25.35 -4.12 -29.23
C GLU A 544 -24.13 -4.71 -28.51
N ALA A 545 -23.04 -3.94 -28.38
CA ALA A 545 -21.86 -4.36 -27.61
C ALA A 545 -22.21 -4.68 -26.15
N ALA A 546 -23.00 -3.82 -25.50
CA ALA A 546 -23.48 -4.05 -24.14
C ALA A 546 -24.39 -5.29 -24.03
N ALA A 547 -25.18 -5.62 -25.06
CA ALA A 547 -26.00 -6.85 -25.09
C ALA A 547 -25.18 -8.13 -25.22
N ILE A 548 -24.09 -8.07 -25.96
CA ILE A 548 -23.15 -9.19 -26.07
C ILE A 548 -22.45 -9.43 -24.73
N GLU A 549 -21.99 -8.37 -24.05
CA GLU A 549 -21.36 -8.47 -22.73
C GLU A 549 -22.30 -9.06 -21.67
N ASP A 550 -23.56 -8.58 -21.61
CA ASP A 550 -24.55 -9.11 -20.68
C ASP A 550 -24.81 -10.61 -20.90
N GLY A 551 -25.00 -11.00 -22.17
CA GLY A 551 -25.22 -12.41 -22.53
C GLY A 551 -24.04 -13.32 -22.19
N ALA A 552 -22.82 -12.77 -22.18
CA ALA A 552 -21.60 -13.51 -21.86
C ALA A 552 -21.32 -13.65 -20.36
N THR A 553 -22.04 -12.92 -19.49
CA THR A 553 -21.82 -12.93 -18.03
C THR A 553 -22.03 -14.32 -17.42
N ALA A 554 -23.00 -15.09 -17.92
CA ALA A 554 -23.26 -16.45 -17.43
C ALA A 554 -22.15 -17.46 -17.78
N LEU A 555 -21.30 -17.12 -18.75
CA LEU A 555 -20.14 -17.92 -19.17
C LEU A 555 -18.87 -17.53 -18.41
N LEU A 556 -18.91 -16.47 -17.59
CA LEU A 556 -17.78 -16.00 -16.82
C LEU A 556 -17.42 -17.02 -15.73
N LEU A 557 -16.25 -17.64 -15.89
CA LEU A 557 -15.69 -18.55 -14.89
C LEU A 557 -15.13 -17.77 -13.67
N PRO A 558 -14.93 -18.42 -12.52
CA PRO A 558 -13.94 -17.95 -11.53
C PRO A 558 -12.55 -18.12 -12.20
N PRO A 559 -11.78 -17.08 -12.60
CA PRO A 559 -11.57 -15.76 -11.99
C PRO A 559 -11.45 -14.61 -13.03
N SER A 560 -12.54 -14.21 -13.68
CA SER A 560 -12.43 -13.40 -14.91
C SER A 560 -12.97 -11.98 -14.90
N VAL A 561 -13.19 -11.33 -13.74
CA VAL A 561 -13.61 -9.91 -13.77
C VAL A 561 -12.51 -8.97 -14.27
N THR A 562 -11.23 -9.36 -14.19
CA THR A 562 -10.16 -8.61 -14.87
C THR A 562 -10.19 -8.80 -16.37
N LEU A 563 -10.81 -9.84 -16.96
CA LEU A 563 -10.94 -9.94 -18.44
C LEU A 563 -11.77 -8.81 -19.05
N LEU A 564 -12.36 -7.98 -18.20
CA LEU A 564 -13.15 -6.84 -18.58
C LEU A 564 -12.32 -5.55 -18.63
N PHE A 565 -12.57 -4.74 -19.65
CA PHE A 565 -11.82 -3.51 -19.91
C PHE A 565 -12.67 -2.28 -19.61
N LEU A 566 -13.32 -1.71 -20.63
CA LEU A 566 -14.34 -0.68 -20.49
C LEU A 566 -15.72 -1.31 -20.73
N PRO A 567 -16.64 -1.32 -19.75
CA PRO A 567 -17.98 -1.83 -19.97
C PRO A 567 -18.70 -1.03 -21.05
N SER A 568 -19.28 -1.73 -22.03
CA SER A 568 -19.97 -1.11 -23.16
C SER A 568 -21.18 -0.28 -22.70
N ALA A 569 -21.88 -0.71 -21.63
CA ALA A 569 -22.98 0.05 -21.04
C ALA A 569 -22.54 1.38 -20.42
N ALA A 570 -21.34 1.42 -19.80
CA ALA A 570 -20.76 2.64 -19.26
C ALA A 570 -20.37 3.62 -20.38
N LEU A 571 -19.75 3.10 -21.45
CA LEU A 571 -19.43 3.89 -22.64
C LEU A 571 -20.69 4.44 -23.32
N GLU A 572 -21.74 3.62 -23.47
CA GLU A 572 -23.03 4.05 -24.00
C GLU A 572 -23.60 5.21 -23.18
N GLY A 573 -23.66 5.08 -21.86
CA GLY A 573 -24.16 6.13 -20.96
C GLY A 573 -23.36 7.42 -21.08
N ALA A 574 -22.02 7.33 -21.11
CA ALA A 574 -21.13 8.48 -21.22
C ALA A 574 -21.28 9.21 -22.56
N LEU A 575 -21.37 8.47 -23.68
CA LEU A 575 -21.62 9.05 -25.00
C LEU A 575 -22.99 9.75 -25.08
N ARG A 576 -24.03 9.15 -24.48
CA ARG A 576 -25.36 9.77 -24.42
C ARG A 576 -25.36 11.05 -23.60
N LEU A 577 -24.69 11.09 -22.45
CA LEU A 577 -24.50 12.31 -21.66
C LEU A 577 -23.76 13.40 -22.43
N LEU A 578 -22.68 13.03 -23.12
CA LEU A 578 -21.89 13.96 -23.94
C LEU A 578 -22.75 14.62 -25.04
N LEU A 579 -23.66 13.87 -25.65
CA LEU A 579 -24.61 14.38 -26.65
C LEU A 579 -25.74 15.23 -26.05
N LEU A 580 -26.17 14.94 -24.82
CA LEU A 580 -27.19 15.72 -24.10
C LEU A 580 -26.72 17.14 -23.79
N GLY A 581 -25.45 17.33 -23.43
CA GLY A 581 -24.86 18.64 -23.17
C GLY A 581 -24.93 19.63 -24.34
N ARG A 582 -25.27 19.18 -25.55
CA ARG A 582 -25.43 19.99 -26.77
C ARG A 582 -26.87 20.26 -27.19
N ASN A 583 -27.84 19.48 -26.72
CA ASN A 583 -29.15 19.39 -27.36
C ASN A 583 -30.14 20.38 -26.74
N THR A 584 -30.43 21.49 -27.44
CA THR A 584 -31.39 22.53 -27.03
C THR A 584 -32.84 22.23 -27.47
N THR A 585 -33.13 21.02 -27.93
CA THR A 585 -34.44 20.66 -28.52
C THR A 585 -35.36 19.89 -27.55
N GLY A 586 -36.69 19.99 -27.75
CA GLY A 586 -37.75 19.48 -26.87
C GLY A 586 -37.85 17.95 -26.67
N HIS A 587 -36.85 17.16 -27.10
CA HIS A 587 -36.75 15.71 -26.86
C HIS A 587 -35.73 15.34 -25.76
N ALA A 588 -35.15 16.33 -25.07
CA ALA A 588 -34.13 16.14 -24.03
C ALA A 588 -34.49 15.10 -22.94
N PRO A 589 -35.75 15.01 -22.43
CA PRO A 589 -36.09 14.02 -21.40
C PRO A 589 -36.03 12.56 -21.88
N GLN A 590 -36.35 12.28 -23.15
CA GLN A 590 -36.30 10.90 -23.68
C GLN A 590 -34.85 10.45 -23.90
N ALA A 591 -34.01 11.34 -24.41
CA ALA A 591 -32.58 11.06 -24.58
C ALA A 591 -31.88 10.89 -23.22
N ALA A 592 -32.27 11.67 -22.20
CA ALA A 592 -31.78 11.52 -20.83
C ALA A 592 -32.17 10.17 -20.22
N ARG A 593 -33.43 9.74 -20.37
CA ARG A 593 -33.87 8.40 -19.92
C ARG A 593 -33.10 7.26 -20.57
N ALA A 594 -32.70 7.37 -21.83
CA ALA A 594 -31.85 6.37 -22.48
C ALA A 594 -30.43 6.33 -21.88
N ALA A 595 -29.89 7.46 -21.45
CA ALA A 595 -28.62 7.51 -20.71
C ALA A 595 -28.76 6.87 -19.32
N VAL A 596 -29.86 7.13 -18.61
CA VAL A 596 -30.19 6.48 -17.32
C VAL A 596 -30.22 4.97 -17.49
N ALA A 597 -30.95 4.45 -18.49
CA ALA A 597 -31.05 3.02 -18.74
C ALA A 597 -29.69 2.35 -19.02
N ALA A 598 -28.79 3.04 -19.74
CA ALA A 598 -27.44 2.54 -19.99
C ALA A 598 -26.61 2.44 -18.69
N PHE A 599 -26.69 3.44 -17.80
CA PHE A 599 -25.99 3.37 -16.50
C PHE A 599 -26.64 2.40 -15.52
N GLU A 600 -27.96 2.24 -15.52
CA GLU A 600 -28.64 1.20 -14.74
C GLU A 600 -28.21 -0.20 -15.17
N ARG A 601 -28.05 -0.41 -16.47
CA ARG A 601 -27.49 -1.64 -17.03
C ARG A 601 -26.05 -1.87 -16.58
N CYS A 602 -25.21 -0.83 -16.56
CA CYS A 602 -23.86 -0.90 -15.99
C CYS A 602 -23.87 -1.29 -14.50
N LEU A 603 -24.86 -0.82 -13.73
CA LEU A 603 -24.98 -1.07 -12.29
C LEU A 603 -25.67 -2.39 -11.95
N ALA A 604 -26.33 -3.02 -12.91
CA ALA A 604 -27.04 -4.28 -12.71
C ALA A 604 -26.05 -5.37 -12.23
N PRO A 605 -26.51 -6.33 -11.40
CA PRO A 605 -25.68 -7.44 -10.96
C PRO A 605 -25.24 -8.28 -12.17
N SER A 606 -24.05 -7.97 -12.67
CA SER A 606 -23.38 -8.56 -13.82
C SER A 606 -21.92 -8.80 -13.47
N ALA A 607 -21.06 -9.00 -14.47
CA ALA A 607 -19.61 -9.03 -14.32
C ALA A 607 -19.00 -7.72 -13.77
N PHE A 608 -19.79 -6.62 -13.66
CA PHE A 608 -19.36 -5.27 -13.23
C PHE A 608 -20.19 -4.64 -12.09
N PRO A 609 -20.31 -5.28 -10.92
CA PRO A 609 -21.24 -4.82 -9.90
C PRO A 609 -20.74 -3.55 -9.19
N ARG A 610 -21.63 -2.55 -9.04
CA ARG A 610 -21.42 -1.32 -8.24
C ARG A 610 -20.26 -0.43 -8.69
N MET A 611 -20.13 -0.22 -9.99
CA MET A 611 -19.18 0.74 -10.54
C MET A 611 -19.50 2.19 -10.12
N PRO A 612 -18.61 2.86 -9.37
CA PRO A 612 -18.87 4.22 -8.89
C PRO A 612 -19.06 5.25 -10.02
N LEU A 613 -18.28 5.16 -11.10
CA LEU A 613 -18.44 6.02 -12.28
C LEU A 613 -19.85 5.87 -12.92
N CYS A 614 -20.45 4.69 -12.87
CA CYS A 614 -21.81 4.50 -13.36
C CYS A 614 -22.87 5.08 -12.42
N LEU A 615 -22.62 5.13 -11.10
CA LEU A 615 -23.50 5.86 -10.16
C LEU A 615 -23.49 7.37 -10.43
N LEU A 616 -22.31 7.94 -10.69
CA LEU A 616 -22.16 9.34 -11.08
C LEU A 616 -22.84 9.64 -12.41
N GLY A 617 -22.58 8.81 -13.43
CA GLY A 617 -23.20 8.93 -14.75
C GLY A 617 -24.74 8.84 -14.68
N ARG A 618 -25.28 7.86 -13.92
CA ARG A 618 -26.72 7.73 -13.69
C ARG A 618 -27.29 8.98 -13.03
N ALA A 619 -26.63 9.49 -11.99
CA ALA A 619 -27.08 10.68 -11.27
C ALA A 619 -27.21 11.89 -12.20
N ARG A 620 -26.18 12.17 -13.01
CA ARG A 620 -26.21 13.26 -14.00
C ARG A 620 -27.27 13.06 -15.08
N ALA A 621 -27.43 11.82 -15.55
CA ALA A 621 -28.48 11.50 -16.52
C ALA A 621 -29.89 11.73 -15.94
N LEU A 622 -30.10 11.43 -14.67
CA LEU A 622 -31.35 11.69 -13.94
C LEU A 622 -31.61 13.19 -13.76
N VAL A 623 -30.57 13.98 -13.49
CA VAL A 623 -30.66 15.46 -13.48
C VAL A 623 -31.17 15.98 -14.84
N HIS A 624 -30.58 15.51 -15.95
CA HIS A 624 -31.03 15.87 -17.30
C HIS A 624 -32.44 15.35 -17.62
N ALA A 625 -32.87 14.25 -17.01
CA ALA A 625 -34.23 13.71 -17.16
C ALA A 625 -35.27 14.47 -16.35
N GLY A 626 -34.85 15.37 -15.45
CA GLY A 626 -35.72 16.09 -14.52
C GLY A 626 -36.15 15.26 -13.29
N ASP A 627 -35.55 14.08 -13.09
CA ASP A 627 -35.82 13.22 -11.94
C ASP A 627 -34.89 13.56 -10.77
N LYS A 628 -35.32 14.53 -9.97
CA LYS A 628 -34.53 15.05 -8.85
C LYS A 628 -34.37 14.03 -7.72
N GLU A 629 -35.42 13.27 -7.42
CA GLU A 629 -35.40 12.26 -6.36
C GLU A 629 -34.48 11.09 -6.74
N GLY A 630 -34.59 10.59 -7.98
CA GLY A 630 -33.69 9.57 -8.50
C GLY A 630 -32.24 10.05 -8.53
N ALA A 631 -31.99 11.29 -8.98
CA ALA A 631 -30.64 11.87 -8.98
C ALA A 631 -30.06 11.96 -7.57
N SER A 632 -30.83 12.48 -6.61
CA SER A 632 -30.43 12.56 -5.20
C SER A 632 -30.14 11.18 -4.61
N ALA A 633 -30.99 10.19 -4.88
CA ALA A 633 -30.76 8.81 -4.45
C ALA A 633 -29.46 8.23 -5.03
N SER A 634 -29.19 8.47 -6.33
CA SER A 634 -27.98 8.00 -7.00
C SER A 634 -26.71 8.67 -6.47
N TYR A 635 -26.73 9.99 -6.23
CA TYR A 635 -25.60 10.69 -5.59
C TYR A 635 -25.38 10.26 -4.15
N THR A 636 -26.46 10.03 -3.38
CA THR A 636 -26.35 9.51 -2.02
C THR A 636 -25.75 8.10 -2.01
N GLN A 637 -26.11 7.26 -2.99
CA GLN A 637 -25.50 5.95 -3.18
C GLN A 637 -24.01 6.08 -3.54
N LEU A 638 -23.64 6.99 -4.44
CA LEU A 638 -22.24 7.29 -4.76
C LEU A 638 -21.45 7.67 -3.51
N LEU A 639 -21.95 8.61 -2.69
CA LEU A 639 -21.26 9.05 -1.47
C LEU A 639 -21.08 7.93 -0.44
N ARG A 640 -22.03 6.99 -0.36
CA ARG A 640 -21.96 5.87 0.59
C ARG A 640 -21.12 4.69 0.09
N GLU A 641 -21.19 4.39 -1.20
CA GLU A 641 -20.70 3.11 -1.75
C GLU A 641 -19.50 3.25 -2.69
N SER A 642 -19.15 4.47 -3.15
CA SER A 642 -18.03 4.65 -4.10
C SER A 642 -16.67 4.32 -3.51
N GLU A 643 -16.55 4.41 -2.18
CA GLU A 643 -15.28 4.30 -1.46
C GLU A 643 -14.18 5.28 -1.92
N TRP A 644 -14.52 6.32 -2.72
CA TRP A 644 -13.62 7.39 -3.16
C TRP A 644 -13.25 8.30 -1.98
N GLU A 645 -11.98 8.72 -1.88
CA GLU A 645 -11.48 9.57 -0.77
C GLU A 645 -11.33 11.03 -1.19
N GLU A 646 -11.68 11.97 -0.33
CA GLU A 646 -11.58 13.42 -0.64
C GLU A 646 -10.13 13.90 -0.83
N ASP A 647 -9.20 13.32 -0.07
CA ASP A 647 -7.79 13.76 -0.02
C ASP A 647 -6.89 13.05 -1.07
N GLU A 648 -7.35 11.93 -1.64
CA GLU A 648 -6.62 11.15 -2.65
C GLU A 648 -7.29 11.13 -4.04
N ALA A 649 -8.56 11.54 -4.17
CA ALA A 649 -9.30 11.34 -5.40
C ALA A 649 -8.96 12.37 -6.47
N GLU A 650 -8.26 11.87 -7.47
CA GLU A 650 -8.29 12.37 -8.84
C GLU A 650 -9.74 12.64 -9.31
N CYS A 651 -10.77 11.96 -8.75
CA CYS A 651 -12.21 12.19 -8.98
C CYS A 651 -12.93 13.15 -7.99
N GLY A 652 -12.23 14.01 -7.26
CA GLY A 652 -12.83 14.88 -6.23
C GLY A 652 -14.01 15.74 -6.71
N ARG A 653 -14.03 16.15 -7.98
CA ARG A 653 -15.13 16.95 -8.56
C ARG A 653 -16.46 16.21 -8.53
N GLY A 654 -16.46 14.90 -8.80
CA GLY A 654 -17.68 14.09 -8.80
C GLY A 654 -18.29 13.93 -7.41
N LEU A 655 -17.46 13.83 -6.36
CA LEU A 655 -17.93 13.78 -4.98
C LEU A 655 -18.46 15.12 -4.49
N GLU A 656 -17.78 16.19 -4.86
CA GLU A 656 -18.19 17.54 -4.49
C GLU A 656 -19.55 17.88 -5.11
N GLU A 657 -19.74 17.58 -6.39
CA GLU A 657 -21.03 17.68 -7.05
C GLU A 657 -22.13 16.89 -6.32
N ALA A 658 -21.82 15.65 -5.92
CA ALA A 658 -22.78 14.80 -5.21
C ALA A 658 -23.20 15.38 -3.85
N ARG A 659 -22.24 15.95 -3.09
CA ARG A 659 -22.52 16.64 -1.81
C ARG A 659 -23.36 17.89 -2.00
N VAL A 660 -22.97 18.74 -2.94
CA VAL A 660 -23.73 19.95 -3.26
C VAL A 660 -25.16 19.59 -3.68
N TYR A 661 -25.34 18.59 -4.53
CA TYR A 661 -26.66 18.20 -4.99
C TYR A 661 -27.54 17.60 -3.88
N THR A 662 -26.96 16.76 -3.00
CA THR A 662 -27.70 16.13 -1.90
C THR A 662 -28.03 17.10 -0.76
N SER A 663 -27.17 18.08 -0.51
CA SER A 663 -27.43 19.17 0.45
C SER A 663 -28.47 20.19 -0.03
N ALA A 664 -28.68 20.31 -1.35
CA ALA A 664 -29.57 21.29 -1.97
C ALA A 664 -31.03 20.82 -2.20
N SER A 665 -31.40 19.60 -1.77
CA SER A 665 -32.75 19.08 -2.03
C SER A 665 -33.80 19.59 -1.00
N PRO A 666 -34.93 20.17 -1.45
CA PRO A 666 -35.94 20.79 -0.58
C PRO A 666 -36.97 19.77 -0.04
N SER A 667 -36.53 18.80 0.76
CA SER A 667 -37.45 17.91 1.51
C SER A 667 -37.47 18.16 3.03
N GLN A 668 -36.84 19.25 3.50
CA GLN A 668 -37.10 19.81 4.85
C GLN A 668 -37.92 21.11 4.80
N GLY A 669 -38.70 21.31 3.73
CA GLY A 669 -39.68 22.38 3.62
C GLY A 669 -41.01 22.02 4.28
N LEU A 670 -41.05 21.91 5.60
CA LEU A 670 -42.28 21.98 6.40
C LEU A 670 -41.93 22.06 7.90
N LEU A 671 -41.38 23.21 8.31
CA LEU A 671 -41.76 23.93 9.54
C LEU A 671 -41.03 25.28 9.53
N ALA A 672 -41.83 26.33 9.53
CA ALA A 672 -41.47 27.68 9.17
C ALA A 672 -40.69 28.41 10.27
N PHE A 673 -39.89 29.36 9.81
CA PHE A 673 -39.73 30.69 10.38
C PHE A 673 -40.81 31.07 11.40
N ALA A 674 -40.45 31.04 12.68
CA ALA A 674 -40.97 31.94 13.70
C ALA A 674 -39.96 31.99 14.86
N ALA A 675 -39.75 33.21 15.37
CA ALA A 675 -39.05 33.58 16.60
C ALA A 675 -37.51 33.64 16.58
N SER A 676 -37.04 34.85 16.30
CA SER A 676 -35.98 35.52 17.04
C SER A 676 -36.18 35.39 18.56
N GLU A 677 -35.07 35.38 19.29
CA GLU A 677 -34.96 35.71 20.73
C GLU A 677 -35.96 35.00 21.66
N GLN A 678 -35.48 33.93 22.30
CA GLN A 678 -35.43 33.77 23.77
C GLN A 678 -34.99 32.34 24.06
N ALA A 679 -33.78 32.22 24.59
CA ALA A 679 -33.27 30.96 25.09
C ALA A 679 -33.87 30.68 26.47
N GLU A 680 -34.32 29.42 26.60
CA GLU A 680 -34.60 28.62 27.81
C GLU A 680 -36.00 28.65 28.45
N PRO A 681 -36.44 27.55 29.12
CA PRO A 681 -35.93 26.16 29.07
C PRO A 681 -37.01 25.06 28.98
N GLN A 682 -36.52 23.83 28.78
CA GLN A 682 -37.08 22.52 29.14
C GLN A 682 -37.87 21.71 28.09
N GLY A 683 -37.37 20.49 27.90
CA GLY A 683 -37.97 19.40 27.15
C GLY A 683 -37.00 18.21 27.08
N GLU A 684 -36.75 17.60 28.24
CA GLU A 684 -35.88 16.44 28.48
C GLU A 684 -35.94 15.37 27.37
N ARG A 685 -34.84 15.22 26.63
CA ARG A 685 -34.40 13.91 26.13
C ARG A 685 -33.14 13.57 26.89
N GLY A 686 -33.15 12.48 27.65
CA GLY A 686 -32.03 12.04 28.47
C GLY A 686 -30.72 12.07 27.68
N SER A 687 -29.86 13.04 27.99
CA SER A 687 -28.57 13.24 27.37
C SER A 687 -27.54 12.34 28.05
N ASN A 688 -27.41 11.10 27.58
CA ASN A 688 -26.19 10.37 27.89
C ASN A 688 -25.05 11.02 27.10
N ALA A 689 -24.00 11.47 27.79
CA ALA A 689 -22.81 12.01 27.16
C ALA A 689 -22.23 10.99 26.18
N ARG A 690 -21.81 11.44 24.99
CA ARG A 690 -21.07 10.63 24.02
C ARG A 690 -19.75 10.21 24.65
N ILE A 691 -19.57 8.92 24.89
CA ILE A 691 -18.31 8.37 25.38
C ILE A 691 -17.36 8.23 24.19
N VAL A 692 -16.18 8.83 24.29
CA VAL A 692 -15.09 8.73 23.31
C VAL A 692 -14.00 7.85 23.90
N ARG A 693 -13.77 6.70 23.26
CA ARG A 693 -12.86 5.66 23.70
C ARG A 693 -11.49 5.83 23.08
N MET A 694 -10.45 5.90 23.89
CA MET A 694 -9.07 6.07 23.42
C MET A 694 -8.20 4.87 23.81
N GLY A 695 -7.37 4.41 22.88
CA GLY A 695 -6.22 3.57 23.20
C GLY A 695 -4.96 4.43 23.34
N TYR A 696 -4.00 4.03 24.16
CA TYR A 696 -2.71 4.71 24.30
C TYR A 696 -1.55 3.72 24.16
N LEU A 697 -0.68 3.99 23.19
CA LEU A 697 0.58 3.27 22.97
C LEU A 697 1.69 4.00 23.72
N ALA A 698 1.96 3.53 24.92
CA ALA A 698 2.88 4.16 25.85
C ALA A 698 4.35 3.81 25.57
N SER A 699 5.21 4.71 26.04
CA SER A 699 6.67 4.63 25.96
C SER A 699 7.30 4.84 27.34
N SER A 700 6.66 4.36 28.40
CA SER A 700 7.08 4.62 29.79
C SER A 700 8.40 3.95 30.16
N TYR A 701 8.81 2.96 29.37
CA TYR A 701 10.02 2.20 29.59
C TYR A 701 10.86 2.13 28.31
N TYR A 702 12.17 2.10 28.50
CA TYR A 702 13.10 1.64 27.49
C TYR A 702 12.98 0.11 27.30
N PRO A 703 13.46 -0.45 26.17
CA PRO A 703 13.41 -1.89 25.92
C PRO A 703 14.09 -2.76 26.99
N ASP A 704 15.08 -2.21 27.69
CA ASP A 704 15.78 -2.88 28.80
C ASP A 704 14.97 -2.90 30.13
N GLY A 705 13.76 -2.33 30.10
CA GLY A 705 12.86 -2.23 31.26
C GLY A 705 13.17 -1.06 32.18
N SER A 706 14.20 -0.26 31.91
CA SER A 706 14.46 0.97 32.66
C SER A 706 13.41 2.04 32.35
N THR A 707 13.09 2.86 33.34
CA THR A 707 12.06 3.90 33.19
C THR A 707 12.54 5.00 32.25
N ALA A 708 11.75 5.28 31.22
CA ALA A 708 11.89 6.46 30.38
C ALA A 708 11.12 7.61 31.02
N ALA A 709 11.80 8.43 31.84
CA ALA A 709 11.16 9.50 32.63
C ALA A 709 10.28 10.42 31.75
N TRP A 710 10.74 10.76 30.54
CA TRP A 710 9.96 11.55 29.60
C TRP A 710 8.67 10.85 29.15
N GLY A 711 8.74 9.57 28.75
CA GLY A 711 7.59 8.81 28.27
C GLY A 711 6.62 8.43 29.40
N HIS A 712 7.14 8.24 30.60
CA HIS A 712 6.33 8.06 31.81
C HIS A 712 5.53 9.33 32.11
N ASP A 713 6.17 10.50 32.10
CA ASP A 713 5.48 11.77 32.34
C ASP A 713 4.51 12.13 31.21
N MET A 714 4.79 11.74 29.97
CA MET A 714 3.83 11.84 28.85
C MET A 714 2.57 11.05 29.12
N ARG A 715 2.69 9.81 29.63
CA ARG A 715 1.56 8.99 30.04
C ARG A 715 0.77 9.65 31.17
N LEU A 716 1.44 10.12 32.22
CA LEU A 716 0.81 10.81 33.34
C LEU A 716 0.07 12.08 32.86
N ALA A 717 0.63 12.81 31.90
CA ALA A 717 -0.03 13.97 31.30
C ALA A 717 -1.30 13.60 30.51
N VAL A 718 -1.33 12.45 29.81
CA VAL A 718 -2.56 11.93 29.18
C VAL A 718 -3.60 11.57 30.23
N GLU A 719 -3.22 10.88 31.30
CA GLU A 719 -4.11 10.50 32.40
C GLU A 719 -4.70 11.75 33.09
N LEU A 720 -3.86 12.75 33.40
CA LEU A 720 -4.28 14.04 33.95
C LEU A 720 -5.22 14.79 32.99
N ALA A 721 -4.91 14.82 31.69
CA ALA A 721 -5.78 15.48 30.71
C ALA A 721 -7.17 14.83 30.67
N VAL A 722 -7.25 13.50 30.67
CA VAL A 722 -8.54 12.78 30.73
C VAL A 722 -9.32 13.14 32.00
N GLN A 723 -8.66 13.28 33.14
CA GLN A 723 -9.30 13.75 34.38
C GLN A 723 -9.81 15.19 34.21
N GLU A 724 -8.97 16.13 33.81
CA GLU A 724 -9.33 17.56 33.72
C GLU A 724 -10.46 17.82 32.72
N PHE A 725 -10.38 17.23 31.52
CA PHE A 725 -11.41 17.38 30.51
C PHE A 725 -12.73 16.70 30.92
N ASN A 726 -12.71 15.73 31.84
CA ASN A 726 -13.90 15.12 32.44
C ASN A 726 -14.40 15.89 33.69
N GLU A 727 -13.55 16.58 34.44
CA GLU A 727 -13.94 17.43 35.58
C GLU A 727 -14.66 18.71 35.14
N ALA A 728 -14.32 19.24 33.97
CA ALA A 728 -15.00 20.38 33.35
C ALA A 728 -16.48 20.11 32.95
N VAL A 729 -16.97 18.86 33.12
CA VAL A 729 -18.17 18.27 32.49
C VAL A 729 -19.45 18.36 33.32
N SER A 730 -19.67 19.38 34.14
CA SER A 730 -21.03 19.53 34.70
C SER A 730 -22.10 19.81 33.62
N HIS A 731 -21.72 20.18 32.38
CA HIS A 731 -22.66 20.60 31.32
C HIS A 731 -22.30 20.25 29.85
N THR A 732 -21.33 19.38 29.53
CA THR A 732 -20.94 19.04 28.14
C THR A 732 -21.41 17.66 27.64
N PRO A 733 -21.61 17.46 26.32
CA PRO A 733 -22.16 16.23 25.75
C PRO A 733 -21.11 15.14 25.45
N VAL A 734 -19.84 15.27 25.90
CA VAL A 734 -18.75 14.32 25.59
C VAL A 734 -18.02 13.90 26.86
N GLN A 735 -17.75 12.61 27.01
CA GLN A 735 -16.96 12.02 28.09
C GLN A 735 -15.77 11.26 27.50
N MET A 736 -14.58 11.45 28.05
CA MET A 736 -13.35 10.82 27.56
C MET A 736 -13.03 9.57 28.38
N GLU A 737 -12.77 8.44 27.72
CA GLU A 737 -12.44 7.16 28.36
C GLU A 737 -11.15 6.58 27.77
N LEU A 738 -10.15 6.31 28.62
CA LEU A 738 -8.94 5.61 28.23
C LEU A 738 -9.13 4.10 28.42
N VAL A 739 -9.43 3.39 27.34
CA VAL A 739 -9.90 1.98 27.37
C VAL A 739 -8.74 0.99 27.46
N CYS A 740 -7.59 1.34 26.88
CA CYS A 740 -6.42 0.47 26.90
C CYS A 740 -5.12 1.28 26.86
N VAL A 741 -4.18 0.92 27.74
CA VAL A 741 -2.81 1.44 27.73
C VAL A 741 -1.87 0.27 27.50
N VAL A 742 -1.07 0.35 26.45
CA VAL A 742 -0.12 -0.72 26.10
C VAL A 742 1.27 -0.13 25.96
N GLU A 743 2.19 -0.63 26.78
CA GLU A 743 3.62 -0.30 26.67
C GLU A 743 4.20 -0.95 25.43
N THR A 744 4.69 -0.12 24.51
CA THR A 744 5.34 -0.58 23.27
C THR A 744 6.85 -0.66 23.43
N ASN A 745 7.42 0.18 24.31
CA ASN A 745 8.85 0.28 24.58
C ASN A 745 9.69 0.41 23.29
N GLY A 746 9.14 1.13 22.30
CA GLY A 746 9.76 1.31 20.98
C GLY A 746 9.75 0.07 20.08
N SER A 747 9.17 -1.05 20.50
CA SER A 747 9.11 -2.28 19.72
C SER A 747 7.86 -2.34 18.83
N VAL A 748 8.04 -2.89 17.63
CA VAL A 748 6.92 -3.24 16.73
C VAL A 748 6.52 -4.71 16.86
N ALA A 749 7.24 -5.49 17.67
CA ALA A 749 6.92 -6.89 17.93
C ALA A 749 5.56 -6.99 18.65
N GLY A 750 4.63 -7.77 18.08
CA GLY A 750 3.28 -7.93 18.63
C GLY A 750 2.36 -6.71 18.47
N LEU A 751 2.82 -5.62 17.83
CA LEU A 751 2.05 -4.38 17.69
C LEU A 751 0.73 -4.60 16.95
N ASN A 752 0.70 -5.38 15.86
CA ASN A 752 -0.53 -5.68 15.12
C ASN A 752 -1.58 -6.39 15.99
N ALA A 753 -1.16 -7.31 16.88
CA ALA A 753 -2.08 -7.99 17.79
C ALA A 753 -2.61 -7.04 18.86
N THR A 754 -1.76 -6.13 19.34
CA THR A 754 -2.17 -5.05 20.25
C THR A 754 -3.20 -4.14 19.60
N LEU A 755 -2.92 -3.64 18.40
CA LEU A 755 -3.83 -2.76 17.67
C LEU A 755 -5.14 -3.46 17.31
N ALA A 756 -5.10 -4.75 16.94
CA ALA A 756 -6.31 -5.55 16.74
C ALA A 756 -7.22 -5.55 17.99
N ARG A 757 -6.66 -5.72 19.20
CA ARG A 757 -7.43 -5.65 20.45
C ARG A 757 -8.02 -4.26 20.69
N MET A 758 -7.29 -3.19 20.35
CA MET A 758 -7.80 -1.82 20.47
C MET A 758 -8.97 -1.60 19.51
N VAL A 759 -8.85 -2.05 18.25
CA VAL A 759 -9.92 -1.99 17.25
C VAL A 759 -11.14 -2.80 17.72
N ASP A 760 -10.94 -4.01 18.22
CA ASP A 760 -12.01 -4.88 18.74
C ASP A 760 -12.69 -4.28 19.99
N ALA A 761 -11.95 -3.52 20.81
CA ALA A 761 -12.50 -2.77 21.95
C ALA A 761 -13.31 -1.53 21.52
N GLY A 762 -13.31 -1.20 20.22
CA GLY A 762 -14.04 -0.08 19.66
C GLY A 762 -13.48 1.27 20.09
N VAL A 763 -12.15 1.43 20.05
CA VAL A 763 -11.52 2.75 20.26
C VAL A 763 -11.85 3.69 19.10
N ASP A 764 -12.18 4.93 19.43
CA ASP A 764 -12.44 6.03 18.51
C ASP A 764 -11.14 6.72 18.05
N ALA A 765 -10.08 6.68 18.87
CA ALA A 765 -8.76 7.22 18.57
C ALA A 765 -7.66 6.41 19.27
N VAL A 766 -6.46 6.41 18.67
CA VAL A 766 -5.25 5.87 19.32
C VAL A 766 -4.26 7.00 19.54
N LEU A 767 -3.79 7.16 20.78
CA LEU A 767 -2.85 8.17 21.22
C LEU A 767 -1.45 7.56 21.43
N GLY A 768 -0.40 8.40 21.43
CA GLY A 768 0.97 8.00 21.77
C GLY A 768 1.79 7.54 20.57
N ALA A 769 2.33 6.32 20.64
CA ALA A 769 3.26 5.78 19.65
C ALA A 769 4.46 6.70 19.42
N ASP A 770 5.08 7.14 20.51
CA ASP A 770 6.04 8.24 20.49
C ASP A 770 7.31 7.90 19.70
N TRP A 771 7.65 6.63 19.63
CA TRP A 771 8.70 6.12 18.77
C TRP A 771 8.24 6.11 17.31
N SER A 772 8.92 6.86 16.45
CA SER A 772 8.57 7.01 15.03
C SER A 772 8.33 5.68 14.28
N ARG A 773 9.08 4.62 14.61
CA ARG A 773 8.88 3.27 14.06
C ARG A 773 7.54 2.64 14.45
N VAL A 774 7.09 2.85 15.69
CA VAL A 774 5.81 2.37 16.21
C VAL A 774 4.69 3.18 15.56
N ALA A 775 4.85 4.51 15.47
CA ALA A 775 3.88 5.38 14.82
C ALA A 775 3.64 5.02 13.36
N VAL A 776 4.70 4.79 12.56
CA VAL A 776 4.57 4.40 11.15
C VAL A 776 3.83 3.07 10.99
N ALA A 777 4.19 2.07 11.80
CA ALA A 777 3.51 0.77 11.78
C ALA A 777 2.05 0.87 12.24
N ALA A 778 1.78 1.61 13.32
CA ALA A 778 0.44 1.79 13.86
C ALA A 778 -0.47 2.60 12.92
N ALA A 779 0.04 3.67 12.31
CA ALA A 779 -0.68 4.47 11.34
C ALA A 779 -1.16 3.62 10.16
N ALA A 780 -0.25 2.82 9.59
CA ALA A 780 -0.55 1.93 8.47
C ALA A 780 -1.60 0.87 8.84
N TYR A 781 -1.56 0.35 10.07
CA TYR A 781 -2.54 -0.63 10.56
C TYR A 781 -3.91 0.01 10.81
N LEU A 782 -3.97 1.21 11.38
CA LEU A 782 -5.21 1.88 11.77
C LEU A 782 -5.95 2.55 10.60
N ALA A 783 -5.24 2.89 9.52
CA ALA A 783 -5.79 3.61 8.38
C ALA A 783 -7.02 2.91 7.74
N PRO A 784 -7.02 1.58 7.48
CA PRO A 784 -8.19 0.88 6.96
C PRO A 784 -9.43 0.94 7.88
N TYR A 785 -9.23 1.15 9.18
CA TYR A 785 -10.29 1.23 10.18
C TYR A 785 -10.81 2.65 10.41
N ARG A 786 -10.22 3.67 9.76
CA ARG A 786 -10.55 5.09 9.95
C ARG A 786 -10.39 5.57 11.39
N ILE A 787 -9.45 4.97 12.13
CA ILE A 787 -9.11 5.40 13.48
C ILE A 787 -7.91 6.36 13.37
N PRO A 788 -8.02 7.61 13.86
CA PRO A 788 -6.91 8.54 13.89
C PRO A 788 -5.84 8.05 14.87
N LEU A 789 -4.58 8.13 14.45
CA LEU A 789 -3.41 8.04 15.32
C LEU A 789 -2.96 9.47 15.67
N LEU A 790 -2.97 9.80 16.95
CA LEU A 790 -2.44 11.05 17.47
C LEU A 790 -1.12 10.79 18.20
N SER A 791 -0.03 11.43 17.77
CA SER A 791 1.31 11.21 18.36
C SER A 791 1.94 12.50 18.86
N ALA A 792 2.54 12.44 20.05
CA ALA A 792 3.24 13.55 20.68
C ALA A 792 4.77 13.45 20.56
N GLY A 793 5.31 12.29 20.18
CA GLY A 793 6.77 12.07 20.07
C GLY A 793 7.29 11.74 18.67
N SER A 794 6.42 11.32 17.74
CA SER A 794 6.87 10.86 16.41
C SER A 794 7.12 12.01 15.42
N THR A 795 8.37 12.41 15.23
CA THR A 795 8.74 13.54 14.35
C THR A 795 9.06 13.14 12.91
N THR A 796 9.11 11.84 12.57
CA THR A 796 9.51 11.38 11.22
C THR A 796 8.70 12.04 10.10
N SER A 797 9.39 12.42 9.02
CA SER A 797 8.75 13.00 7.83
C SER A 797 7.94 11.98 7.03
N ALA A 798 8.14 10.67 7.27
CA ALA A 798 7.35 9.61 6.65
C ALA A 798 5.84 9.72 6.96
N LEU A 799 5.50 10.38 8.07
CA LEU A 799 4.12 10.56 8.50
C LEU A 799 3.50 11.90 8.07
N ASP A 800 4.25 12.80 7.42
CA ASP A 800 3.77 14.15 7.11
C ASP A 800 2.47 14.16 6.30
N GLN A 801 2.35 13.22 5.37
CA GLN A 801 1.22 13.09 4.45
C GLN A 801 0.27 11.94 4.84
N SER A 802 0.38 11.39 6.05
CA SER A 802 -0.47 10.26 6.46
C SER A 802 -1.90 10.73 6.76
N PRO A 803 -2.93 10.22 6.06
CA PRO A 803 -4.28 10.79 6.10
C PRO A 803 -4.98 10.63 7.45
N ASN A 804 -4.61 9.60 8.22
CA ASN A 804 -5.15 9.31 9.55
C ASN A 804 -4.19 9.68 10.70
N VAL A 805 -3.12 10.44 10.45
CA VAL A 805 -2.14 10.82 11.50
C VAL A 805 -2.23 12.29 11.81
N PHE A 806 -2.17 12.60 13.11
CA PHE A 806 -2.14 13.96 13.63
C PHE A 806 -1.09 14.02 14.74
N ARG A 807 -0.34 15.11 14.81
CA ARG A 807 0.74 15.25 15.79
C ARG A 807 0.67 16.61 16.44
N SER A 808 0.78 16.65 17.76
CA SER A 808 0.99 17.92 18.48
C SER A 808 2.42 18.42 18.35
N VAL A 809 3.37 17.52 18.03
CA VAL A 809 4.77 17.85 17.80
C VAL A 809 5.07 18.25 16.34
N TYR A 810 6.15 19.01 16.16
CA TYR A 810 6.73 19.39 14.86
C TYR A 810 7.18 18.17 14.03
N SER A 811 7.43 18.40 12.73
CA SER A 811 8.00 17.39 11.83
C SER A 811 9.48 17.65 11.54
N ASP A 812 10.25 16.57 11.37
CA ASP A 812 11.64 16.60 10.92
C ASP A 812 11.81 17.11 9.49
N SER A 813 10.78 17.05 8.64
CA SER A 813 10.85 17.69 7.31
C SER A 813 11.13 19.19 7.41
N ARG A 814 10.69 19.81 8.51
CA ARG A 814 11.00 21.19 8.87
C ARG A 814 12.23 21.25 9.77
N ALA A 815 12.26 20.51 10.88
CA ALA A 815 13.29 20.68 11.89
C ALA A 815 14.69 20.28 11.42
N ALA A 816 14.83 19.15 10.70
CA ALA A 816 16.13 18.72 10.16
C ALA A 816 16.64 19.64 9.05
N ALA A 817 15.76 20.35 8.34
CA ALA A 817 16.15 21.35 7.37
C ALA A 817 16.82 22.57 8.03
N LEU A 818 16.38 22.96 9.23
CA LEU A 818 16.95 24.09 10.00
C LEU A 818 18.42 23.85 10.38
N LEU A 819 18.84 22.60 10.57
CA LEU A 819 20.25 22.27 10.80
C LEU A 819 21.14 22.74 9.65
N LEU A 820 20.65 22.74 8.41
CA LEU A 820 21.44 23.23 7.28
C LEU A 820 21.44 24.75 7.15
N GLU A 821 20.47 25.44 7.75
CA GLU A 821 20.55 26.89 7.92
C GLU A 821 21.70 27.23 8.87
N VAL A 822 21.86 26.48 9.97
CA VAL A 822 23.03 26.60 10.86
C VAL A 822 24.34 26.36 10.11
N VAL A 823 24.41 25.32 9.27
CA VAL A 823 25.60 25.05 8.44
C VAL A 823 25.88 26.21 7.48
N ARG A 824 24.84 26.73 6.82
CA ARG A 824 24.95 27.84 5.87
C ARG A 824 25.46 29.12 6.54
N GLU A 825 24.89 29.48 7.68
CA GLU A 825 25.31 30.65 8.47
C GLU A 825 26.78 30.52 8.89
N ARG A 826 27.22 29.31 9.26
CA ARG A 826 28.64 29.06 9.59
C ARG A 826 29.58 29.11 8.38
N ILE A 827 29.15 28.67 7.21
CA ILE A 827 29.91 28.81 5.96
C ILE A 827 30.00 30.29 5.54
N VAL A 828 28.91 31.04 5.69
CA VAL A 828 28.82 32.44 5.22
C VAL A 828 29.50 33.41 6.19
N TYR A 829 29.33 33.23 7.50
CA TYR A 829 29.77 34.20 8.52
C TYR A 829 30.90 33.66 9.42
N GLY A 830 31.06 32.34 9.53
CA GLY A 830 32.05 31.69 10.41
C GLY A 830 33.40 31.36 9.75
N GLY A 831 33.61 31.76 8.49
CA GLY A 831 34.88 31.54 7.77
C GLY A 831 35.17 30.09 7.36
N ALA A 832 34.20 29.17 7.48
CA ALA A 832 34.37 27.78 7.07
C ALA A 832 34.42 27.66 5.53
N THR A 833 35.55 27.18 5.00
CA THR A 833 35.78 27.05 3.55
C THR A 833 35.30 25.72 2.96
N ASP A 834 35.09 24.69 3.80
CA ASP A 834 34.60 23.38 3.37
C ASP A 834 33.07 23.37 3.28
N LYS A 835 32.55 23.31 2.04
CA LYS A 835 31.11 23.27 1.72
C LYS A 835 30.55 21.84 1.65
N ARG A 836 31.31 20.86 2.14
CA ARG A 836 30.96 19.44 2.11
C ARG A 836 30.44 18.98 3.46
N ILE A 837 29.41 18.16 3.44
CA ILE A 837 28.88 17.49 4.63
C ILE A 837 28.92 15.96 4.48
N GLY A 838 29.09 15.29 5.60
CA GLY A 838 28.83 13.86 5.75
C GLY A 838 27.54 13.61 6.51
N ILE A 839 26.82 12.53 6.19
CA ILE A 839 25.58 12.16 6.87
C ILE A 839 25.73 10.77 7.49
N LEU A 840 25.37 10.64 8.78
CA LEU A 840 25.32 9.36 9.50
C LEU A 840 23.87 9.07 9.87
N GLY A 841 23.33 7.91 9.52
CA GLY A 841 21.93 7.56 9.78
C GLY A 841 21.70 6.20 10.45
N SER A 842 20.63 6.05 11.23
CA SER A 842 20.12 4.73 11.63
C SER A 842 19.25 4.12 10.51
N GLN A 843 19.31 2.80 10.32
CA GLN A 843 18.41 2.06 9.42
C GLN A 843 17.06 1.81 10.08
N ASP A 844 16.32 2.88 10.31
CA ASP A 844 14.91 2.88 10.70
C ASP A 844 14.17 4.05 10.06
N ALA A 845 12.84 4.09 10.24
CA ALA A 845 11.99 5.10 9.62
C ALA A 845 12.43 6.53 9.99
N PHE A 846 12.82 6.78 11.24
CA PHE A 846 13.33 8.07 11.68
C PHE A 846 14.63 8.42 10.95
N GLY A 847 15.66 7.59 11.11
CA GLY A 847 17.00 7.88 10.63
C GLY A 847 17.07 8.03 9.11
N LEU A 848 16.41 7.15 8.36
CA LEU A 848 16.39 7.23 6.89
C LEU A 848 15.61 8.44 6.39
N SER A 849 14.47 8.76 7.03
CA SER A 849 13.68 9.93 6.65
C SER A 849 14.45 11.24 6.85
N GLY A 850 15.19 11.37 7.96
CA GLY A 850 16.04 12.53 8.20
C GLY A 850 17.23 12.61 7.23
N VAL A 851 17.84 11.48 6.85
CA VAL A 851 18.89 11.44 5.81
C VAL A 851 18.35 12.03 4.50
N ASP A 852 17.14 11.67 4.09
CA ASP A 852 16.53 12.16 2.86
C ASP A 852 16.19 13.67 2.93
N VAL A 853 15.67 14.13 4.07
CA VAL A 853 15.39 15.56 4.31
C VAL A 853 16.68 16.39 4.27
N VAL A 854 17.75 15.92 4.94
CA VAL A 854 19.05 16.60 4.96
C VAL A 854 19.64 16.64 3.55
N LYS A 855 19.63 15.51 2.81
CA LYS A 855 20.08 15.47 1.41
C LYS A 855 19.33 16.45 0.53
N ALA A 856 17.99 16.49 0.64
CA ALA A 856 17.16 17.39 -0.15
C ALA A 856 17.44 18.86 0.19
N SER A 857 17.58 19.17 1.48
CA SER A 857 17.89 20.51 1.95
C SER A 857 19.30 20.97 1.54
N ALA A 858 20.29 20.07 1.57
CA ALA A 858 21.66 20.35 1.16
C ALA A 858 21.71 20.69 -0.34
N ARG A 859 21.01 19.91 -1.18
CA ARG A 859 20.87 20.20 -2.62
C ARG A 859 20.27 21.59 -2.86
N ARG A 860 19.21 21.97 -2.13
CA ARG A 860 18.59 23.31 -2.25
C ARG A 860 19.53 24.44 -1.81
N ALA A 861 20.35 24.19 -0.80
CA ALA A 861 21.31 25.16 -0.27
C ALA A 861 22.63 25.22 -1.05
N GLY A 862 22.86 24.34 -2.04
CA GLY A 862 24.13 24.23 -2.76
C GLY A 862 25.28 23.70 -1.90
N ILE A 863 24.97 22.87 -0.90
CA ILE A 863 25.92 22.19 -0.01
C ILE A 863 26.17 20.79 -0.58
N ASP A 864 27.45 20.41 -0.71
CA ASP A 864 27.82 19.09 -1.25
C ASP A 864 27.69 18.01 -0.17
N VAL A 865 27.10 16.87 -0.52
CA VAL A 865 26.97 15.70 0.37
C VAL A 865 27.96 14.65 -0.09
N SER A 866 29.18 14.68 0.45
CA SER A 866 30.28 13.86 -0.06
C SER A 866 30.34 12.45 0.53
N ALA A 867 29.64 12.18 1.64
CA ALA A 867 29.55 10.85 2.23
C ALA A 867 28.24 10.64 2.97
N VAL A 868 27.71 9.42 2.88
CA VAL A 868 26.52 8.98 3.61
C VAL A 868 26.75 7.55 4.06
N ALA A 869 26.65 7.29 5.35
CA ALA A 869 26.68 5.94 5.90
C ALA A 869 25.50 5.73 6.84
N ALA A 870 24.96 4.52 6.85
CA ALA A 870 23.92 4.13 7.80
C ALA A 870 24.26 2.80 8.46
N PHE A 871 23.86 2.64 9.71
CA PHE A 871 24.06 1.41 10.50
C PHE A 871 22.72 0.76 10.86
N PRO A 872 22.68 -0.57 11.04
CA PRO A 872 21.49 -1.27 11.51
C PRO A 872 20.92 -0.62 12.77
N SER A 873 19.60 -0.55 12.92
CA SER A 873 18.99 -0.04 14.15
C SER A 873 18.85 -1.10 15.25
N THR A 874 19.09 -2.38 14.91
CA THR A 874 19.15 -3.54 15.81
C THR A 874 20.45 -4.31 15.61
N ASP A 875 20.96 -4.90 16.68
CA ASP A 875 22.13 -5.78 16.62
C ASP A 875 21.70 -7.06 15.88
N PRO A 876 22.33 -7.43 14.75
CA PRO A 876 21.95 -8.60 13.98
C PRO A 876 22.21 -9.92 14.72
N THR A 877 22.99 -9.90 15.82
CA THR A 877 23.32 -11.08 16.62
C THR A 877 22.37 -11.29 17.80
N THR A 878 21.91 -10.22 18.44
CA THR A 878 21.02 -10.29 19.62
C THR A 878 19.58 -9.89 19.32
N GLY A 879 19.34 -9.17 18.23
CA GLY A 879 18.05 -8.55 17.90
C GLY A 879 17.71 -7.31 18.74
N GLU A 880 18.58 -6.92 19.68
CA GLU A 880 18.37 -5.79 20.57
C GLU A 880 18.59 -4.44 19.86
N LEU A 881 17.95 -3.37 20.34
CA LEU A 881 18.18 -2.03 19.79
C LEU A 881 19.63 -1.57 20.03
N ILE A 882 20.33 -1.17 18.96
CA ILE A 882 21.72 -0.72 19.06
C ILE A 882 21.84 0.55 19.92
N GLY A 883 20.89 1.49 19.79
CA GLY A 883 20.92 2.76 20.51
C GLY A 883 20.99 2.61 22.03
N ASP A 884 20.10 1.82 22.61
CA ASP A 884 20.07 1.57 24.05
C ASP A 884 21.17 0.58 24.49
N GLY A 885 21.57 -0.32 23.59
CA GLY A 885 22.57 -1.35 23.85
C GLY A 885 24.02 -0.87 23.94
N CYS A 886 24.38 0.34 23.49
CA CYS A 886 25.79 0.78 23.50
C CYS A 886 26.34 1.07 24.90
N ALA A 887 25.47 1.41 25.87
CA ALA A 887 25.89 1.63 27.25
C ALA A 887 26.32 0.33 27.95
N VAL A 888 25.79 -0.82 27.49
CA VAL A 888 25.93 -2.14 28.13
C VAL A 888 26.76 -3.13 27.30
N ASN A 889 26.72 -3.03 25.97
CA ASN A 889 27.39 -3.94 25.04
C ASN A 889 28.36 -3.16 24.12
N ALA A 890 29.66 -3.31 24.37
CA ALA A 890 30.72 -2.67 23.59
C ALA A 890 30.74 -3.10 22.11
N SER A 891 30.16 -4.26 21.76
CA SER A 891 30.07 -4.73 20.37
C SER A 891 29.17 -3.84 19.51
N ASN A 892 28.15 -3.21 20.10
CA ASN A 892 27.29 -2.25 19.40
C ASN A 892 28.05 -1.00 18.96
N ILE A 893 29.04 -0.56 19.75
CA ILE A 893 29.92 0.56 19.38
C ILE A 893 30.72 0.20 18.12
N LEU A 894 31.18 -1.05 17.99
CA LEU A 894 31.93 -1.50 16.82
C LEU A 894 31.08 -1.51 15.54
N ILE A 895 29.80 -1.88 15.63
CA ILE A 895 28.86 -1.84 14.50
C ILE A 895 28.71 -0.40 14.01
N VAL A 896 28.48 0.55 14.92
CA VAL A 896 28.35 1.98 14.58
C VAL A 896 29.67 2.56 14.08
N GLN A 897 30.80 2.15 14.65
CA GLN A 897 32.14 2.63 14.29
C GLN A 897 32.49 2.37 12.83
N GLN A 898 31.99 1.28 12.21
CA GLN A 898 32.18 1.04 10.78
C GLN A 898 31.54 2.14 9.91
N ALA A 899 30.33 2.57 10.24
CA ALA A 899 29.65 3.67 9.54
C ALA A 899 30.36 5.01 9.77
N VAL A 900 30.80 5.28 11.01
CA VAL A 900 31.54 6.50 11.35
C VAL A 900 32.88 6.57 10.60
N GLU A 901 33.63 5.47 10.56
CA GLU A 901 34.92 5.40 9.84
C GLU A 901 34.74 5.60 8.33
N SER A 902 33.66 5.06 7.75
CA SER A 902 33.34 5.26 6.33
C SER A 902 33.14 6.75 5.99
N VAL A 903 32.43 7.50 6.83
CA VAL A 903 32.25 8.94 6.63
C VAL A 903 33.54 9.70 6.91
N ARG A 904 34.28 9.34 7.96
CA ARG A 904 35.58 9.93 8.29
C ARG A 904 36.56 9.83 7.11
N ALA A 905 36.62 8.68 6.44
CA ALA A 905 37.51 8.43 5.32
C ALA A 905 37.26 9.34 4.10
N SER A 906 36.08 9.95 3.98
CA SER A 906 35.78 10.93 2.91
C SER A 906 36.43 12.30 3.12
N GLY A 907 36.97 12.57 4.31
CA GLY A 907 37.64 13.82 4.66
C GLY A 907 36.70 15.01 4.91
N VAL A 908 35.38 14.78 5.01
CA VAL A 908 34.41 15.80 5.42
C VAL A 908 34.56 16.15 6.90
N ARG A 909 34.37 17.42 7.24
CA ARG A 909 34.51 17.93 8.62
C ARG A 909 33.19 18.33 9.27
N THR A 910 32.15 18.58 8.47
CA THR A 910 30.80 18.86 8.97
C THR A 910 29.94 17.61 8.84
N LEU A 911 29.41 17.13 9.96
CA LEU A 911 28.65 15.88 10.06
C LEU A 911 27.24 16.17 10.54
N VAL A 912 26.26 15.63 9.82
CA VAL A 912 24.84 15.65 10.21
C VAL A 912 24.44 14.22 10.58
N VAL A 913 24.06 14.04 11.84
CA VAL A 913 23.58 12.78 12.39
C VAL A 913 22.06 12.75 12.31
N SER A 914 21.52 11.72 11.69
CA SER A 914 20.09 11.44 11.56
C SER A 914 19.78 10.10 12.23
N ALA A 915 19.71 10.12 13.55
CA ALA A 915 19.51 8.91 14.36
C ALA A 915 18.84 9.28 15.68
N THR A 916 18.19 8.30 16.31
CA THR A 916 17.52 8.53 17.61
C THR A 916 18.50 9.01 18.68
N GLY A 917 18.01 9.63 19.76
CA GLY A 917 18.86 10.09 20.87
C GLY A 917 19.81 9.00 21.40
N PRO A 918 19.32 7.77 21.68
CA PRO A 918 20.18 6.64 22.04
C PRO A 918 21.21 6.26 20.96
N SER A 919 20.80 6.19 19.70
CA SER A 919 21.71 5.90 18.59
C SER A 919 22.76 7.00 18.36
N THR A 920 22.41 8.27 18.61
CA THR A 920 23.33 9.41 18.53
C THR A 920 24.45 9.32 19.58
N GLN A 921 24.15 8.78 20.77
CA GLN A 921 25.17 8.50 21.79
C GLN A 921 26.19 7.46 21.32
N CYS A 922 25.73 6.39 20.66
CA CYS A 922 26.60 5.39 20.08
C CYS A 922 27.54 5.99 19.04
N ILE A 923 27.02 6.90 18.20
CA ILE A 923 27.81 7.59 17.17
C ILE A 923 28.91 8.42 17.83
N PHE A 924 28.59 9.21 18.87
CA PHE A 924 29.60 9.99 19.58
C PHE A 924 30.63 9.11 20.30
N ALA A 925 30.22 7.98 20.89
CA ALA A 925 31.14 7.02 21.49
C ALA A 925 32.09 6.39 20.46
N ALA A 926 31.57 6.00 19.29
CA ALA A 926 32.35 5.48 18.18
C ALA A 926 33.29 6.54 17.57
N ALA A 927 32.80 7.77 17.37
CA ALA A 927 33.60 8.89 16.88
C ALA A 927 34.72 9.27 17.86
N ALA A 928 34.48 9.18 19.17
CA ALA A 928 35.51 9.36 20.19
C ALA A 928 36.59 8.28 20.12
N ALA A 929 36.21 7.02 19.89
CA ALA A 929 37.15 5.91 19.70
C ALA A 929 38.05 6.10 18.46
N LEU A 930 37.55 6.84 17.44
CA LEU A 930 38.30 7.22 16.24
C LEU A 930 39.05 8.55 16.37
N GLY A 931 38.99 9.22 17.53
CA GLY A 931 39.64 10.51 17.80
C GLY A 931 38.99 11.71 17.12
N MET A 932 37.79 11.56 16.55
CA MET A 932 37.11 12.63 15.80
C MET A 932 36.51 13.70 16.72
N THR A 933 36.08 13.34 17.93
CA THR A 933 35.44 14.29 18.86
C THR A 933 36.43 15.19 19.59
N SER A 934 37.69 14.75 19.73
CA SER A 934 38.79 15.58 20.24
C SER A 934 39.40 16.50 19.17
N ASP A 935 39.08 16.29 17.89
CA ASP A 935 39.56 17.13 16.79
C ASP A 935 38.58 18.29 16.57
N ALA A 936 39.02 19.47 17.02
CA ALA A 936 38.34 20.76 16.91
C ALA A 936 37.88 21.15 15.49
N SER A 937 38.41 20.52 14.45
CA SER A 937 37.99 20.78 13.07
C SER A 937 36.63 20.16 12.73
N TYR A 938 36.16 19.16 13.49
CA TYR A 938 34.85 18.57 13.26
C TYR A 938 33.71 19.43 13.80
N THR A 939 32.62 19.45 13.02
CA THR A 939 31.36 20.07 13.39
C THR A 939 30.28 19.00 13.40
N TRP A 940 29.53 18.94 14.48
CA TRP A 940 28.51 17.92 14.68
C TRP A 940 27.14 18.58 14.80
N LEU A 941 26.20 18.14 13.97
CA LEU A 941 24.79 18.44 14.07
C LEU A 941 24.03 17.13 14.20
N ALA A 942 22.94 17.09 14.97
CA ALA A 942 22.09 15.92 15.06
C ALA A 942 20.61 16.27 15.04
N THR A 943 19.80 15.39 14.46
CA THR A 943 18.34 15.51 14.40
C THR A 943 17.65 15.25 15.74
N GLU A 944 18.38 14.82 16.77
CA GLU A 944 17.81 14.56 18.09
C GLU A 944 18.79 14.87 19.23
N GLU A 945 18.23 15.19 20.39
CA GLU A 945 18.96 15.36 21.64
C GLU A 945 19.52 14.04 22.17
N VAL A 946 20.70 14.13 22.77
CA VAL A 946 21.33 13.02 23.47
C VAL A 946 20.81 12.98 24.90
N HIS A 947 20.20 11.86 25.27
CA HIS A 947 19.76 11.56 26.63
C HIS A 947 20.50 10.34 27.18
N PRO A 948 21.68 10.51 27.81
CA PRO A 948 22.54 9.39 28.16
C PRO A 948 21.87 8.38 29.07
N THR A 949 21.99 7.09 28.73
CA THR A 949 21.50 5.99 29.57
C THR A 949 22.09 6.06 30.98
N GLY A 950 21.22 6.01 31.99
CA GLY A 950 21.60 6.22 33.40
C GLY A 950 21.85 7.68 33.81
N GLY A 951 21.58 8.65 32.93
CA GLY A 951 21.72 10.08 33.16
C GLY A 951 23.13 10.64 32.95
N TRP A 952 23.24 11.96 32.89
CA TRP A 952 24.50 12.68 32.64
C TRP A 952 25.61 12.39 33.67
N THR A 953 25.23 11.94 34.86
CA THR A 953 26.16 11.60 35.96
C THR A 953 26.64 10.15 35.92
N SER A 954 26.12 9.29 35.04
CA SER A 954 26.59 7.91 34.91
C SER A 954 27.99 7.85 34.26
N PRO A 955 28.76 6.75 34.43
CA PRO A 955 30.02 6.57 33.72
C PRO A 955 29.88 6.67 32.20
N TRP A 956 28.78 6.14 31.64
CA TRP A 956 28.43 6.27 30.23
C TRP A 956 28.06 7.71 29.88
N GLY A 957 27.21 8.34 30.68
CA GLY A 957 26.78 9.73 30.47
C GLY A 957 27.94 10.71 30.47
N ARG A 958 28.91 10.59 31.38
CA ARG A 958 30.13 11.41 31.37
C ARG A 958 30.98 11.20 30.12
N ARG A 959 31.08 9.95 29.64
CA ARG A 959 31.82 9.62 28.40
C ARG A 959 31.17 10.30 27.20
N VAL A 960 29.85 10.16 27.07
CA VAL A 960 29.10 10.76 25.97
C VAL A 960 29.09 12.29 26.07
N ALA A 961 28.91 12.85 27.26
CA ALA A 961 28.95 14.30 27.50
C ALA A 961 30.26 14.91 26.98
N THR A 962 31.38 14.25 27.28
CA THR A 962 32.71 14.69 26.81
C THR A 962 32.84 14.59 25.29
N ALA A 963 32.30 13.52 24.69
CA ALA A 963 32.40 13.27 23.25
C ALA A 963 31.47 14.17 22.40
N ALA A 964 30.34 14.58 22.96
CA ALA A 964 29.32 15.34 22.23
C ALA A 964 29.41 16.86 22.44
N VAL A 965 30.28 17.38 23.33
CA VAL A 965 30.36 18.83 23.62
C VAL A 965 30.38 19.67 22.35
N GLY A 966 29.50 20.67 22.29
CA GLY A 966 29.44 21.65 21.20
C GLY A 966 28.60 21.25 20.00
N TYR A 967 28.06 20.02 19.95
CA TYR A 967 27.14 19.64 18.88
C TYR A 967 25.83 20.42 18.95
N VAL A 968 25.25 20.67 17.77
CA VAL A 968 23.98 21.40 17.62
C VAL A 968 22.85 20.43 17.30
N THR A 969 21.70 20.63 17.92
CA THR A 969 20.47 19.87 17.66
C THR A 969 19.26 20.79 17.78
N TYR A 970 18.06 20.22 17.78
CA TYR A 970 16.82 20.96 17.92
C TYR A 970 15.81 20.23 18.80
N LEU A 971 14.90 21.02 19.38
CA LEU A 971 13.74 20.53 20.10
C LEU A 971 12.56 21.48 19.90
N GLY A 972 11.36 20.94 20.02
CA GLY A 972 10.14 21.73 20.12
C GLY A 972 10.20 22.66 21.33
N ARG A 973 9.96 23.95 21.09
CA ARG A 973 9.94 25.01 22.11
C ARG A 973 8.52 25.56 22.20
N PRO A 974 7.59 24.86 22.87
CA PRO A 974 6.25 25.39 23.08
C PRO A 974 6.30 26.72 23.85
N TYR A 975 5.16 27.37 24.08
CA TYR A 975 5.08 28.61 24.85
C TYR A 975 5.34 28.37 26.36
N GLU A 976 6.58 27.97 26.69
CA GLU A 976 7.08 27.77 28.05
C GLU A 976 6.79 29.03 28.88
N GLY A 977 6.19 28.86 30.06
CA GLY A 977 5.79 29.98 30.91
C GLY A 977 4.54 30.74 30.44
N SER A 978 3.75 30.23 29.48
CA SER A 978 2.39 30.74 29.26
C SER A 978 1.51 30.48 30.50
N PRO A 979 0.41 31.24 30.70
CA PRO A 979 -0.55 30.95 31.77
C PRO A 979 -1.07 29.50 31.72
N ALA A 980 -1.35 28.98 30.52
CA ALA A 980 -1.83 27.62 30.30
C ALA A 980 -0.77 26.56 30.69
N MET A 981 0.49 26.73 30.24
CA MET A 981 1.58 25.82 30.60
C MET A 981 1.88 25.85 32.11
N ARG A 982 1.87 27.03 32.75
CA ARG A 982 2.04 27.13 34.21
C ARG A 982 0.91 26.46 34.97
N HIS A 983 -0.31 26.54 34.48
CA HIS A 983 -1.46 25.86 35.08
C HIS A 983 -1.30 24.34 34.99
N PHE A 984 -0.97 23.82 33.80
CA PHE A 984 -0.65 22.40 33.60
C PHE A 984 0.47 21.92 34.53
N GLU A 985 1.61 22.61 34.58
CA GLU A 985 2.73 22.22 35.46
C GLU A 985 2.37 22.29 36.96
N HIS A 986 1.45 23.17 37.35
CA HIS A 986 0.94 23.23 38.71
C HIS A 986 0.06 22.01 39.01
N ARG A 987 -0.93 21.73 38.15
CA ARG A 987 -1.83 20.58 38.29
C ARG A 987 -1.07 19.26 38.26
N PHE A 988 -0.09 19.13 37.36
CA PHE A 988 0.78 17.96 37.29
C PHE A 988 1.56 17.75 38.60
N ARG A 989 2.08 18.83 39.20
CA ARG A 989 2.75 18.78 40.52
C ARG A 989 1.80 18.41 41.65
N GLU A 990 0.58 18.94 41.64
CA GLU A 990 -0.43 18.63 42.65
C GLU A 990 -0.84 17.16 42.61
N GLU A 991 -1.07 16.61 41.41
CA GLU A 991 -1.54 15.23 41.22
C GLU A 991 -0.42 14.20 41.43
N HIS A 992 0.79 14.46 40.91
CA HIS A 992 1.88 13.48 40.88
C HIS A 992 3.03 13.76 41.87
N GLY A 993 3.01 14.89 42.56
CA GLY A 993 3.99 15.25 43.60
C GLY A 993 5.37 15.68 43.07
N HIS A 994 5.55 15.82 41.75
CA HIS A 994 6.77 16.33 41.13
C HIS A 994 6.46 17.13 39.85
N ALA A 995 7.41 17.95 39.39
CA ALA A 995 7.30 18.59 38.09
C ALA A 995 7.61 17.58 36.97
N PRO A 996 7.02 17.73 35.76
CA PRO A 996 7.36 16.86 34.64
C PRO A 996 8.84 17.00 34.30
N SER A 997 9.49 15.88 33.97
CA SER A 997 10.90 15.81 33.54
C SER A 997 11.14 16.59 32.24
N SER A 998 10.14 16.69 31.38
CA SER A 998 10.10 17.58 30.23
C SER A 998 8.69 18.19 30.10
N ALA A 999 8.57 19.48 30.40
CA ALA A 999 7.32 20.21 30.23
C ALA A 999 6.85 20.19 28.76
N SER A 1000 7.78 20.18 27.80
CA SER A 1000 7.46 20.12 26.37
C SER A 1000 6.80 18.80 25.98
N TRP A 1001 7.42 17.66 26.31
CA TRP A 1001 6.90 16.34 25.93
C TRP A 1001 5.59 15.99 26.65
N ALA A 1002 5.53 16.28 27.96
CA ALA A 1002 4.32 16.12 28.74
C ALA A 1002 3.18 17.02 28.21
N GLY A 1003 3.51 18.27 27.86
CA GLY A 1003 2.56 19.21 27.28
C GLY A 1003 2.00 18.77 25.93
N TYR A 1004 2.86 18.27 25.02
CA TYR A 1004 2.42 17.74 23.73
C TYR A 1004 1.46 16.56 23.88
N SER A 1005 1.66 15.73 24.90
CA SER A 1005 0.80 14.57 25.19
C SER A 1005 -0.54 14.98 25.80
N PHE A 1006 -0.53 15.97 26.70
CA PHE A 1006 -1.75 16.58 27.23
C PHE A 1006 -2.65 17.12 26.10
N ASP A 1007 -2.04 17.84 25.15
CA ASP A 1007 -2.77 18.42 24.02
C ASP A 1007 -3.35 17.37 23.06
N LEU A 1008 -2.86 16.12 23.03
CA LEU A 1008 -3.50 15.06 22.24
C LEU A 1008 -4.92 14.76 22.71
N VAL A 1009 -5.14 14.75 24.03
CA VAL A 1009 -6.46 14.51 24.62
C VAL A 1009 -7.37 15.70 24.34
N GLY A 1010 -6.85 16.93 24.48
CA GLY A 1010 -7.59 18.15 24.16
C GLY A 1010 -8.04 18.20 22.70
N LEU A 1011 -7.17 17.80 21.76
CA LEU A 1011 -7.51 17.67 20.34
C LEU A 1011 -8.67 16.70 20.09
N VAL A 1012 -8.62 15.51 20.69
CA VAL A 1012 -9.72 14.53 20.56
C VAL A 1012 -11.00 15.04 21.21
N TYR A 1013 -10.89 15.64 22.39
CA TYR A 1013 -12.03 16.19 23.11
C TYR A 1013 -12.73 17.29 22.30
N GLU A 1014 -11.99 18.28 21.81
CA GLU A 1014 -12.55 19.38 21.03
C GLU A 1014 -13.10 18.91 19.67
N ALA A 1015 -12.42 17.96 19.01
CA ALA A 1015 -12.92 17.36 17.77
C ALA A 1015 -14.24 16.60 18.00
N ALA A 1016 -14.33 15.83 19.08
CA ALA A 1016 -15.53 15.10 19.47
C ALA A 1016 -16.67 16.04 19.89
N ARG A 1017 -16.36 17.10 20.65
CA ARG A 1017 -17.31 18.12 21.11
C ARG A 1017 -17.91 18.89 19.94
N ALA A 1018 -17.07 19.37 19.02
CA ALA A 1018 -17.53 20.03 17.81
C ALA A 1018 -18.40 19.09 16.95
N GLY A 1019 -18.02 17.82 16.84
CA GLY A 1019 -18.79 16.79 16.14
C GLY A 1019 -20.03 16.26 16.88
N ALA A 1020 -20.27 16.67 18.13
CA ALA A 1020 -21.51 16.37 18.87
C ALA A 1020 -22.55 17.50 18.73
N SER A 1021 -22.12 18.71 18.37
CA SER A 1021 -22.99 19.87 18.12
C SER A 1021 -23.54 19.96 16.69
N ALA A 1022 -22.95 19.19 15.77
CA ALA A 1022 -23.41 18.98 14.39
C ALA A 1022 -23.64 17.48 14.19
N ASP A 1023 -24.56 17.10 13.29
CA ASP A 1023 -24.98 15.72 13.02
C ASP A 1023 -23.88 14.65 13.20
N ALA A 1024 -24.20 13.58 13.92
CA ALA A 1024 -23.29 12.51 14.38
C ALA A 1024 -22.59 11.68 13.27
N ASP A 1025 -22.67 12.10 12.02
CA ASP A 1025 -22.17 11.41 10.82
C ASP A 1025 -20.74 11.84 10.41
N ARG A 1026 -20.06 12.73 11.15
CA ARG A 1026 -18.66 13.11 10.87
C ARG A 1026 -17.65 12.28 11.66
N SER A 1027 -16.67 11.70 10.95
CA SER A 1027 -15.55 10.97 11.56
C SER A 1027 -14.62 11.92 12.35
N LEU A 1028 -13.98 11.43 13.42
CA LEU A 1028 -13.01 12.23 14.20
C LEU A 1028 -11.86 12.76 13.33
N ILE A 1029 -11.42 12.00 12.32
CA ILE A 1029 -10.40 12.42 11.36
C ILE A 1029 -10.81 13.71 10.66
N THR A 1030 -12.05 13.79 10.17
CA THR A 1030 -12.58 14.99 9.49
C THR A 1030 -12.61 16.20 10.42
N MET A 1031 -13.01 15.99 11.68
CA MET A 1031 -13.05 17.06 12.67
C MET A 1031 -11.63 17.54 13.00
N LEU A 1032 -10.69 16.62 13.21
CA LEU A 1032 -9.28 16.96 13.45
C LEU A 1032 -8.64 17.72 12.27
N ARG A 1033 -9.05 17.49 11.02
CA ARG A 1033 -8.55 18.26 9.86
C ARG A 1033 -9.01 19.71 9.81
N THR A 1034 -10.11 20.05 10.47
CA THR A 1034 -10.72 21.39 10.44
C THR A 1034 -10.61 22.11 11.77
N ILE A 1035 -10.00 21.48 12.78
CA ILE A 1035 -9.91 22.03 14.12
C ILE A 1035 -8.84 23.11 14.21
N GLU A 1036 -9.19 24.19 14.89
CA GLU A 1036 -8.24 25.14 15.46
C GLU A 1036 -8.29 24.96 16.97
N TYR A 1037 -7.22 24.45 17.55
CA TYR A 1037 -7.13 24.13 18.97
C TYR A 1037 -6.05 24.99 19.62
N ASP A 1038 -6.44 25.82 20.58
CA ASP A 1038 -5.50 26.61 21.38
C ASP A 1038 -5.01 25.77 22.56
N GLY A 1039 -3.99 24.96 22.28
CA GLY A 1039 -3.42 24.02 23.23
C GLY A 1039 -2.46 24.67 24.22
N ILE A 1040 -2.09 23.94 25.26
CA ILE A 1040 -1.13 24.43 26.26
C ILE A 1040 0.26 24.61 25.67
N THR A 1041 0.58 23.87 24.60
CA THR A 1041 1.84 24.00 23.84
C THR A 1041 1.81 25.11 22.80
N GLY A 1042 0.64 25.73 22.58
CA GLY A 1042 0.39 26.79 21.61
C GLY A 1042 -0.74 26.42 20.63
N PRO A 1043 -1.00 27.28 19.64
CA PRO A 1043 -2.02 27.01 18.63
C PRO A 1043 -1.65 25.79 17.76
N ILE A 1044 -2.58 24.85 17.65
CA ILE A 1044 -2.45 23.61 16.87
C ILE A 1044 -3.54 23.60 15.77
N SER A 1045 -3.10 23.38 14.54
CA SER A 1045 -3.96 23.16 13.38
C SER A 1045 -3.28 22.25 12.36
N PHE A 1046 -4.09 21.64 11.49
CA PHE A 1046 -3.63 20.64 10.51
C PHE A 1046 -4.07 21.04 9.10
N PRO A 1047 -3.42 22.03 8.47
CA PRO A 1047 -3.76 22.42 7.09
C PRO A 1047 -3.61 21.24 6.13
N ALA A 1048 -4.30 21.32 4.98
CA ALA A 1048 -4.34 20.25 3.99
C ALA A 1048 -2.92 19.75 3.63
N GLY A 1049 -2.72 18.43 3.75
CA GLY A 1049 -1.42 17.78 3.52
C GLY A 1049 -0.42 17.86 4.67
N SER A 1050 -0.80 18.37 5.85
CA SER A 1050 0.04 18.39 7.05
C SER A 1050 -0.51 17.52 8.17
N SER A 1051 0.34 16.64 8.70
CA SER A 1051 0.07 15.82 9.89
C SER A 1051 0.72 16.37 11.17
N SER A 1052 1.28 17.59 11.12
CA SER A 1052 1.90 18.31 12.24
C SER A 1052 1.49 19.79 12.23
N PRO A 1053 1.67 20.53 13.33
CA PRO A 1053 1.35 21.94 13.38
C PRO A 1053 2.39 22.71 12.56
N PRO A 1054 1.98 23.50 11.55
CA PRO A 1054 2.89 24.24 10.68
C PRO A 1054 3.67 25.33 11.44
N THR A 1055 3.08 25.87 12.50
CA THR A 1055 3.59 26.96 13.35
C THR A 1055 4.31 26.47 14.60
N ALA A 1056 4.54 25.15 14.75
CA ALA A 1056 5.26 24.62 15.90
C ALA A 1056 6.62 25.32 16.05
N ARG A 1057 6.90 25.88 17.23
CA ARG A 1057 8.16 26.58 17.49
C ARG A 1057 9.27 25.57 17.74
N ILE A 1058 10.42 25.80 17.13
CA ILE A 1058 11.58 24.90 17.19
C ILE A 1058 12.76 25.70 17.70
N GLY A 1059 13.36 25.27 18.81
CA GLY A 1059 14.60 25.82 19.33
C GLY A 1059 15.79 25.05 18.81
N MET A 1060 16.81 25.76 18.34
CA MET A 1060 18.14 25.19 18.12
C MET A 1060 18.89 25.19 19.45
N LEU A 1061 19.50 24.06 19.77
CA LEU A 1061 20.16 23.79 21.03
C LEU A 1061 21.60 23.39 20.79
N GLN A 1062 22.49 23.79 21.69
CA GLN A 1062 23.89 23.37 21.68
C GLN A 1062 24.26 22.77 23.03
N LEU A 1063 24.91 21.60 23.02
CA LEU A 1063 25.40 20.98 24.25
C LEU A 1063 26.63 21.71 24.78
N ASN A 1064 26.60 22.14 26.03
CA ASN A 1064 27.73 22.80 26.67
C ASN A 1064 28.63 21.82 27.47
N GLN A 1065 29.74 22.33 28.00
CA GLN A 1065 30.71 21.55 28.78
C GLN A 1065 30.15 20.97 30.09
N THR A 1066 29.06 21.53 30.61
CA THR A 1066 28.40 21.04 31.84
C THR A 1066 27.37 19.94 31.56
N GLY A 1067 27.21 19.52 30.30
CA GLY A 1067 26.23 18.50 29.92
C GLY A 1067 24.79 19.02 29.87
N THR A 1068 24.61 20.32 29.66
CA THR A 1068 23.29 20.95 29.54
C THR A 1068 23.14 21.66 28.19
N PHE A 1069 21.92 21.70 27.66
CA PHE A 1069 21.64 22.38 26.40
C PHE A 1069 21.39 23.87 26.60
N THR A 1070 22.11 24.69 25.84
CA THR A 1070 21.86 26.12 25.72
C THR A 1070 21.12 26.40 24.42
N THR A 1071 20.05 27.20 24.48
CA THR A 1071 19.34 27.63 23.27
C THR A 1071 20.19 28.62 22.49
N VAL A 1072 20.44 28.32 21.22
CA VAL A 1072 21.27 29.12 20.30
C VAL A 1072 20.47 29.75 19.16
N GLY A 1073 19.19 29.42 19.05
CA GLY A 1073 18.24 30.10 18.19
C GLY A 1073 16.84 29.54 18.37
N VAL A 1074 15.83 30.25 17.89
CA VAL A 1074 14.43 29.81 17.96
C VAL A 1074 13.71 30.25 16.69
N THR A 1075 12.83 29.42 16.16
CA THR A 1075 11.96 29.83 15.06
C THR A 1075 10.86 30.77 15.54
N ASP A 1076 10.58 31.78 14.74
CA ASP A 1076 9.40 32.61 14.92
C ASP A 1076 8.13 31.78 14.75
N GLY A 1077 7.17 31.95 15.66
CA GLY A 1077 5.92 31.16 15.69
C GLY A 1077 4.95 31.50 14.56
N VAL A 1078 5.16 32.58 13.82
CA VAL A 1078 4.31 33.06 12.72
C VAL A 1078 5.00 32.90 11.37
N THR A 1079 6.24 33.38 11.24
CA THR A 1079 6.99 33.33 9.97
C THR A 1079 7.72 32.02 9.76
N GLY A 1080 8.00 31.28 10.84
CA GLY A 1080 8.77 30.03 10.81
C GLY A 1080 10.27 30.22 10.54
N GLU A 1081 10.74 31.45 10.34
CA GLU A 1081 12.15 31.78 10.13
C GLU A 1081 12.95 31.54 11.42
N LEU A 1082 14.16 30.98 11.27
CA LEU A 1082 15.07 30.74 12.39
C LEU A 1082 15.82 32.02 12.75
N ASP A 1083 15.58 32.54 13.95
CA ASP A 1083 16.40 33.60 14.54
C ASP A 1083 17.53 32.95 15.34
N LEU A 1084 18.74 32.97 14.77
CA LEU A 1084 19.94 32.50 15.45
C LEU A 1084 20.46 33.61 16.35
N PHE A 1085 20.61 33.30 17.64
CA PHE A 1085 21.31 34.18 18.55
C PHE A 1085 22.78 34.20 18.08
N LEU A 1086 23.30 35.35 17.67
CA LEU A 1086 24.63 35.45 17.05
C LEU A 1086 25.79 35.25 18.06
N ALA A 1087 25.52 35.40 19.36
CA ALA A 1087 26.53 35.32 20.43
C ALA A 1087 27.07 33.90 20.77
N PRO A 1088 26.29 32.79 20.71
CA PRO A 1088 26.75 31.44 21.09
C PRO A 1088 27.63 30.76 20.05
N PHE A 1089 27.69 31.23 18.79
CA PHE A 1089 28.54 30.65 17.75
C PHE A 1089 30.04 30.98 17.92
N CYS A 1090 30.41 31.72 18.96
CA CYS A 1090 31.78 32.07 19.33
C CYS A 1090 32.38 31.23 20.47
N ILE A 1091 31.75 30.12 20.88
CA ILE A 1091 32.35 29.23 21.89
C ILE A 1091 33.44 28.39 21.23
N PRO A 1092 34.70 28.45 21.70
CA PRO A 1092 35.78 27.74 21.06
C PRO A 1092 35.66 26.22 21.24
N SER A 1093 36.11 25.49 20.24
CA SER A 1093 36.34 24.05 20.32
C SER A 1093 37.25 23.69 21.51
N PRO A 1094 37.11 22.49 22.10
CA PRO A 1094 38.00 22.03 23.15
C PRO A 1094 39.42 21.95 22.57
N GLY A 1095 40.31 22.86 22.99
CA GLY A 1095 41.70 22.91 22.53
C GLY A 1095 42.22 24.31 22.16
N SER A 1096 41.35 25.31 21.96
CA SER A 1096 41.84 26.68 21.84
C SER A 1096 42.15 27.23 23.24
N GLY A 1097 43.39 27.58 23.53
CA GLY A 1097 43.86 28.02 24.85
C GLY A 1097 43.32 29.37 25.35
N LEU A 1098 42.09 29.76 24.99
CA LEU A 1098 41.48 31.07 25.28
C LEU A 1098 40.59 31.08 26.54
N GLY A 1099 40.39 29.93 27.19
CA GLY A 1099 39.63 29.81 28.45
C GLY A 1099 39.96 30.81 29.56
N PRO A 1100 41.20 31.30 29.74
CA PRO A 1100 41.52 32.26 30.81
C PRO A 1100 41.14 33.72 30.50
N PHE A 1101 40.88 34.09 29.24
CA PHE A 1101 40.72 35.51 28.86
C PHE A 1101 39.27 36.02 29.04
N LEU A 1102 38.27 35.15 28.86
CA LEU A 1102 36.85 35.49 29.03
C LEU A 1102 36.42 35.60 30.50
N ALA A 1103 37.08 34.88 31.41
CA ALA A 1103 36.82 34.98 32.85
C ALA A 1103 37.25 36.33 33.45
N ALA A 1104 38.19 37.04 32.83
CA ALA A 1104 38.66 38.35 33.30
C ALA A 1104 37.70 39.50 32.96
N ILE A 1105 36.87 39.38 31.92
CA ILE A 1105 35.97 40.45 31.47
C ILE A 1105 34.65 40.44 32.26
N LEU A 1106 34.16 39.26 32.67
CA LEU A 1106 32.90 39.13 33.41
C LEU A 1106 32.98 39.61 34.87
N ILE A 1107 34.17 39.79 35.43
CA ILE A 1107 34.35 40.35 36.79
C ILE A 1107 34.26 41.89 36.79
N GLY A 1108 34.38 42.56 35.63
CA GLY A 1108 34.34 44.03 35.53
C GLY A 1108 32.93 44.65 35.45
N ALA A 1109 31.89 43.88 35.11
CA ALA A 1109 30.56 44.40 34.79
C ALA A 1109 29.54 44.35 35.95
N ALA A 1110 29.99 44.12 37.19
CA ALA A 1110 29.13 44.20 38.37
C ALA A 1110 29.03 45.63 38.98
N VAL A 1111 29.66 46.64 38.37
CA VAL A 1111 29.69 48.01 38.90
C VAL A 1111 29.30 49.01 37.81
N GLY A 1112 28.01 49.33 37.70
CA GLY A 1112 27.54 50.46 36.91
C GLY A 1112 26.21 50.22 36.22
N GLY A 1113 25.12 50.49 36.93
CA GLY A 1113 23.77 50.42 36.37
C GLY A 1113 23.51 51.53 35.35
N ALA A 1114 22.91 51.18 34.21
CA ALA A 1114 22.09 52.08 33.41
C ALA A 1114 21.13 51.26 32.53
N ALA A 1115 19.84 51.56 32.65
CA ALA A 1115 18.77 50.98 31.86
C ALA A 1115 18.84 51.44 30.39
N VAL A 1116 18.52 50.56 29.44
CA VAL A 1116 18.30 50.95 28.03
C VAL A 1116 16.99 50.34 27.53
N ALA A 1117 16.18 51.22 26.95
CA ALA A 1117 14.82 51.00 26.49
C ALA A 1117 14.73 50.27 25.14
N ILE A 1118 13.64 49.53 24.99
CA ILE A 1118 13.19 48.83 23.78
C ILE A 1118 12.85 49.87 22.69
N VAL A 1119 13.45 49.74 21.50
CA VAL A 1119 12.99 50.42 20.28
C VAL A 1119 12.67 49.35 19.23
N THR A 1120 11.39 49.19 18.95
CA THR A 1120 10.84 48.42 17.83
C THR A 1120 11.10 49.15 16.51
N ARG A 1121 11.58 48.45 15.45
CA ARG A 1121 11.44 48.96 14.08
C ARG A 1121 11.24 47.86 13.04
N GLN A 1122 10.25 48.13 12.19
CA GLN A 1122 9.74 47.38 11.06
C GLN A 1122 10.73 47.22 9.89
N SER A 1123 10.44 46.19 9.10
CA SER A 1123 10.89 45.84 7.75
C SER A 1123 11.42 46.97 6.86
N SER A 1124 12.61 46.74 6.27
CA SER A 1124 12.88 47.13 4.89
C SER A 1124 13.98 46.26 4.28
N ARG A 1125 13.65 45.61 3.15
CA ARG A 1125 14.55 44.89 2.25
C ARG A 1125 15.60 45.85 1.67
N GLN A 1126 16.89 45.57 1.87
CA GLN A 1126 17.96 45.85 0.89
C GLN A 1126 19.25 45.10 1.31
N ARG A 1127 19.67 44.14 0.49
CA ARG A 1127 20.96 43.44 0.62
C ARG A 1127 22.04 44.30 -0.05
N VAL A 1128 22.98 44.83 0.73
CA VAL A 1128 24.30 45.27 0.26
C VAL A 1128 25.33 44.68 1.24
N PRO A 1129 26.36 43.94 0.78
CA PRO A 1129 27.39 43.41 1.68
C PRO A 1129 28.43 44.50 2.01
N PRO A 1130 28.83 44.70 3.28
CA PRO A 1130 30.02 45.48 3.61
C PRO A 1130 31.29 44.60 3.50
N PRO A 1131 32.50 45.20 3.46
CA PRO A 1131 33.75 44.48 3.24
C PRO A 1131 34.16 43.62 4.44
N ILE A 1132 34.84 42.53 4.12
CA ILE A 1132 35.41 41.53 5.03
C ILE A 1132 36.56 42.17 5.81
N GLU A 1133 36.35 42.56 7.08
CA GLU A 1133 37.43 42.57 8.11
C GLU A 1133 36.97 42.82 9.57
N GLU A 1134 35.70 43.09 9.88
CA GLU A 1134 35.26 43.33 11.27
C GLU A 1134 34.00 42.53 11.62
N CYS A 1135 34.14 41.39 12.32
CA CYS A 1135 33.00 40.61 12.84
C CYS A 1135 33.09 40.23 14.33
N CYS A 1136 33.95 40.88 15.12
CA CYS A 1136 33.96 40.66 16.58
C CYS A 1136 33.80 41.91 17.45
N TYR A 1137 33.58 43.09 16.87
CA TYR A 1137 33.38 44.32 17.64
C TYR A 1137 32.32 45.23 17.02
N ALA A 1138 31.04 44.87 17.13
CA ALA A 1138 29.93 45.85 17.14
C ALA A 1138 28.59 45.13 17.32
N ARG A 1139 28.22 44.83 18.57
CA ARG A 1139 26.86 44.83 19.14
C ARG A 1139 26.89 44.11 20.49
N ILE A 1140 27.34 44.86 21.50
CA ILE A 1140 26.76 44.80 22.85
C ILE A 1140 25.87 46.03 22.96
#